data_AF-A0A934RKM4-F1
#
_entry.id   AF-A0A934RKM4-F1
#
_cell.length_a   1.000
_cell.length_b   1.000
_cell.length_c   1.000
_cell.angle_alpha   90.00
_cell.angle_beta   90.00
_cell.angle_gamma   90.00
#
_symmetry.space_group_name_H-M   'P 1'
#
loop_
_entity.id
_entity.type
_entity.pdbx_description
1 polymer ?
#
loop_
_entity_poly.entity_id
_entity_poly.type
_entity_poly.pdbx_seq_one_letter_code
_entity_poly.pdbx_strand_id
1 'polypeptide(L)'
;MKKKSIRRWELANHTLHLVIVTVSLSFISCKEQPSTPDYWDKSSEDVIKELRSEVDEDEAVDEALGGKTLRGTPVYPRSPEDFPAEPRDLFYLMDQVAHADGEIKPLDFDANGNGQVEDVSEGAMAQRERDAVRGRNTWLLWGAGNEAFWGWLQEQGYGLEDFLVLMDSKARSSRFRDKGIINQPGFVTAGEDDKLFELLGLRIDQATPEALLLPPQDPAAGQGARSLVQTHDAQGRPLPEPVSVPTPTGTYRDANNDYDFSDWNRLLFEPGDKDLARQVIEALPKDGVDYSVYGFPSGIFGLRLVLNPDFFGNTKAAAEARKYWQRQVTANRNLSDGENYYGNRKIQMDPHLIRPFRPSMSCGFCHIGAHPLLPPLDPENPRWENLSSIIGSQHWKPQRNFANSVDGKNFLYHFLNSQPPGTIDTSLVSTDHLNNTNVINAIYDVPSRIERSLTKPPEKQAGANLLFYGRSADESPLEAPCPMVLFPGEDSVGTEPALARVYLNIGMFSEQWEKVDNPVIGFKPQRPFSVATSRRNSVYWMTNEKYRVPYLARFFLLGGPDGEGNPSPVPKSTAAMKLADALKHHETTGKSLAEQAPWQEENTRLEKWKSTQATGNVSAGREVFLNNCALCHSSKQPPGFHLEFTPNWADKPAPEEGKEPTYHLPSSFADWEAFRRSPAMADYQRRIHALAGDAPAEGPDPFLENNFLSNELRIPVTLVGTNAARALATNATRGSVWADYSSETFKELPSVGEIRYFNIAKKEAPDSYGNNDSFSPPAGGGGPGYYRPPSLISLWATAPYFHNNALGIYNHDPSISGRLAAFEDGIDRLLNQSERARSYQAEYELDPKGFRFGDLRRAGAGSLAAKDPGMIYRTPQATHFTFAAPFIPQLVRGVTSPFVHKLLSLIIWIVLFVLFLWGARAGRARHLGILLTVLGLVGAVAGLLLGIVGWVTVLFFLLLAGAGVWLLLTGRDLGKPVRYTFLGLALASLVLGTLANRFLNGKGSDLEIGPIPKGTPVSLLMNMDPEKKDKLPAAVLGLVRAMAATEDDMSDEEAWRIFQEKAAPALIEASKCPDFVLDRGHWFGEELTDGEKEDLKAFLRTL
;
A
#
# COMPACT_ATOMS: atom_id res chain seq x y z
N MET A 1 53.77 0.45 36.79
CA MET A 1 53.15 1.56 37.56
C MET A 1 52.09 2.21 36.68
N LYS A 2 50.82 1.85 36.86
CA LYS A 2 49.76 2.65 37.56
C LYS A 2 49.52 4.06 37.00
N LYS A 3 48.37 4.17 36.29
CA LYS A 3 47.33 5.23 36.31
C LYS A 3 47.74 6.71 36.26
N LYS A 4 47.24 7.41 35.22
CA LYS A 4 46.40 8.64 35.27
C LYS A 4 46.06 9.02 33.81
N SER A 5 44.87 8.72 33.32
CA SER A 5 43.66 9.57 33.34
C SER A 5 43.76 10.83 32.46
N ILE A 6 42.97 10.82 31.38
CA ILE A 6 42.02 11.87 30.98
C ILE A 6 42.55 13.11 30.21
N ARG A 7 41.85 13.38 29.10
CA ARG A 7 41.67 14.63 28.32
C ARG A 7 42.71 15.02 27.25
N ARG A 8 42.37 14.74 25.99
CA ARG A 8 42.06 15.74 24.93
C ARG A 8 41.81 15.03 23.60
N TRP A 9 40.62 14.45 23.50
CA TRP A 9 40.08 13.75 22.32
C TRP A 9 38.95 14.55 21.66
N GLU A 10 39.00 15.89 21.76
CA GLU A 10 37.81 16.74 21.53
C GLU A 10 37.85 17.65 20.29
N LEU A 11 38.88 17.64 19.44
CA LEU A 11 38.92 18.59 18.31
C LEU A 11 39.00 18.00 16.89
N ALA A 12 39.23 16.70 16.72
CA ALA A 12 39.34 16.09 15.38
C ALA A 12 38.02 15.49 14.85
N ASN A 13 37.00 15.37 15.71
CA ASN A 13 35.67 14.87 15.31
C ASN A 13 34.80 15.93 14.60
N HIS A 14 35.12 17.22 14.68
CA HIS A 14 34.16 18.27 14.33
C HIS A 14 33.93 18.50 12.82
N THR A 15 34.88 18.18 11.94
CA THR A 15 34.76 18.55 10.52
C THR A 15 34.12 17.45 9.65
N LEU A 16 34.31 16.17 10.03
CA LEU A 16 33.59 15.04 9.43
C LEU A 16 32.22 14.83 10.10
N HIS A 17 32.09 15.19 11.38
CA HIS A 17 30.78 15.48 11.93
C HIS A 17 30.12 16.58 11.12
N LEU A 18 30.74 17.67 10.68
CA LEU A 18 29.98 18.72 9.97
C LEU A 18 29.29 18.30 8.67
N VAL A 19 29.65 17.20 7.99
CA VAL A 19 28.91 16.71 6.80
C VAL A 19 27.99 15.54 7.15
N ILE A 20 28.45 14.61 7.99
CA ILE A 20 27.62 13.51 8.51
C ILE A 20 26.53 14.07 9.43
N VAL A 21 26.89 14.96 10.37
CA VAL A 21 26.02 15.76 11.24
C VAL A 21 25.29 16.89 10.50
N THR A 22 25.62 17.32 9.28
CA THR A 22 24.64 18.15 8.51
C THR A 22 23.56 17.28 7.87
N VAL A 23 23.90 16.03 7.52
CA VAL A 23 22.91 15.00 7.17
C VAL A 23 22.24 14.42 8.42
N SER A 24 22.83 14.47 9.62
CA SER A 24 22.24 14.01 10.90
C SER A 24 21.62 15.12 11.76
N LEU A 25 21.91 16.42 11.54
CA LEU A 25 21.28 17.57 12.22
C LEU A 25 19.88 17.84 11.69
N SER A 26 19.56 17.38 10.49
CA SER A 26 18.17 17.25 10.01
C SER A 26 17.39 16.17 10.79
N PHE A 27 18.07 15.34 11.61
CA PHE A 27 17.49 14.23 12.37
C PHE A 27 17.60 14.39 13.90
N ILE A 28 17.89 15.61 14.40
CA ILE A 28 17.91 15.88 15.85
C ILE A 28 16.55 16.41 16.28
N SER A 29 15.63 15.48 16.52
CA SER A 29 14.63 15.58 17.57
C SER A 29 14.20 14.15 17.95
N CYS A 30 15.05 13.43 18.70
CA CYS A 30 14.55 12.34 19.52
C CYS A 30 13.80 13.00 20.68
N LYS A 31 12.49 13.19 20.52
CA LYS A 31 11.62 13.20 21.70
C LYS A 31 11.67 11.79 22.27
N GLU A 32 11.82 11.66 23.59
CA GLU A 32 11.31 10.49 24.30
C GLU A 32 9.93 10.15 23.74
N GLN A 33 9.54 8.87 23.61
CA GLN A 33 8.15 8.55 23.28
C GLN A 33 7.29 9.40 24.20
N PRO A 34 6.53 10.37 23.69
CA PRO A 34 5.79 11.27 24.56
C PRO A 34 4.91 10.35 25.40
N SER A 35 5.13 10.37 26.72
CA SER A 35 4.14 9.81 27.63
C SER A 35 2.83 10.49 27.24
N THR A 36 1.85 9.70 26.82
CA THR A 36 0.49 10.20 26.72
C THR A 36 0.19 10.86 28.06
N PRO A 37 -0.26 12.12 28.09
CA PRO A 37 -0.77 12.69 29.31
C PRO A 37 -1.79 11.69 29.87
N ASP A 38 -1.67 11.38 31.16
CA ASP A 38 -2.58 10.43 31.79
C ASP A 38 -3.96 11.10 31.86
N TYR A 39 -4.76 10.85 30.83
CA TYR A 39 -6.10 11.38 30.67
C TYR A 39 -7.14 10.53 31.41
N TRP A 40 -6.72 9.41 32.01
CA TRP A 40 -7.61 8.46 32.68
C TRP A 40 -8.19 9.01 33.99
N ASP A 41 -7.54 10.03 34.57
CA ASP A 41 -8.05 10.75 35.74
C ASP A 41 -8.98 11.94 35.38
N LYS A 42 -9.16 12.24 34.09
CA LYS A 42 -10.01 13.34 33.59
C LYS A 42 -11.30 12.78 33.00
N SER A 43 -12.35 13.61 32.95
CA SER A 43 -13.55 13.27 32.17
C SER A 43 -13.23 13.26 30.68
N SER A 44 -13.90 12.41 29.88
CA SER A 44 -13.73 12.41 28.42
C SER A 44 -14.01 13.78 27.80
N GLU A 45 -14.78 14.64 28.47
CA GLU A 45 -15.21 15.97 28.00
C GLU A 45 -14.07 16.97 28.07
N ASP A 46 -13.35 16.96 29.19
CA ASP A 46 -12.17 17.78 29.39
C ASP A 46 -11.07 17.39 28.41
N VAL A 47 -10.89 16.08 28.18
CA VAL A 47 -9.91 15.53 27.21
C VAL A 47 -10.24 15.98 25.79
N ILE A 48 -11.50 15.82 25.35
CA ILE A 48 -11.95 16.23 24.01
C ILE A 48 -11.78 17.75 23.82
N LYS A 49 -12.13 18.55 24.83
CA LYS A 49 -12.02 20.01 24.78
C LYS A 49 -10.56 20.47 24.71
N GLU A 50 -9.69 19.85 25.51
CA GLU A 50 -8.24 20.10 25.51
C GLU A 50 -7.65 19.77 24.13
N LEU A 51 -7.87 18.56 23.60
CA LEU A 51 -7.36 18.13 22.30
C LEU A 51 -7.82 19.02 21.14
N ARG A 52 -9.07 19.50 21.16
CA ARG A 52 -9.58 20.44 20.14
C ARG A 52 -8.92 21.81 20.23
N SER A 53 -8.54 22.25 21.43
CA SER A 53 -7.88 23.54 21.66
C SER A 53 -6.39 23.54 21.29
N GLU A 54 -5.76 22.37 21.24
CA GLU A 54 -4.33 22.20 20.94
C GLU A 54 -4.01 22.15 19.45
N VAL A 55 -5.00 22.23 18.55
CA VAL A 55 -4.75 22.20 17.11
C VAL A 55 -3.95 23.44 16.70
N ASP A 56 -2.70 23.21 16.30
CA ASP A 56 -1.77 24.23 15.82
C ASP A 56 -2.39 25.02 14.64
N GLU A 57 -2.30 26.35 14.69
CA GLU A 57 -2.84 27.26 13.69
C GLU A 57 -2.11 27.16 12.34
N ASP A 58 -0.88 26.64 12.33
CA ASP A 58 -0.05 26.46 11.13
C ASP A 58 -0.27 25.10 10.41
N GLU A 59 -1.20 24.28 10.90
CA GLU A 59 -1.61 23.03 10.26
C GLU A 59 -2.26 23.27 8.90
N ALA A 60 -2.23 22.26 8.03
CA ALA A 60 -2.81 22.38 6.70
C ALA A 60 -4.33 22.56 6.77
N VAL A 61 -4.90 23.17 5.73
CA VAL A 61 -6.34 23.27 5.47
C VAL A 61 -6.56 22.69 4.07
N ASP A 62 -7.55 21.81 3.91
CA ASP A 62 -7.82 21.22 2.59
C ASP A 62 -8.30 22.28 1.59
N GLU A 63 -8.06 22.04 0.30
CA GLU A 63 -8.39 23.02 -0.74
C GLU A 63 -9.88 23.39 -0.78
N ALA A 64 -10.76 22.44 -0.41
CA ALA A 64 -12.20 22.64 -0.36
C ALA A 64 -12.62 23.61 0.77
N LEU A 65 -11.98 23.56 1.94
CA LEU A 65 -12.21 24.51 3.02
C LEU A 65 -11.47 25.83 2.81
N GLY A 66 -10.21 25.74 2.35
CA GLY A 66 -9.31 26.88 2.20
C GLY A 66 -9.56 27.75 0.97
N GLY A 67 -10.35 27.26 -0.01
CA GLY A 67 -10.69 27.98 -1.24
C GLY A 67 -9.52 28.19 -2.19
N LYS A 68 -8.45 27.38 -2.07
CA LYS A 68 -7.28 27.44 -2.96
C LYS A 68 -6.50 26.14 -2.98
N THR A 69 -5.86 25.84 -4.10
CA THR A 69 -4.90 24.73 -4.23
C THR A 69 -3.60 25.01 -3.45
N LEU A 70 -2.77 23.99 -3.24
CA LEU A 70 -1.40 24.13 -2.69
C LEU A 70 -0.53 25.14 -3.48
N ARG A 71 -0.76 25.27 -4.79
CA ARG A 71 -0.07 26.25 -5.66
C ARG A 71 -0.70 27.64 -5.63
N GLY A 72 -1.77 27.82 -4.85
CA GLY A 72 -2.45 29.10 -4.66
C GLY A 72 -3.48 29.44 -5.74
N THR A 73 -3.91 28.48 -6.57
CA THR A 73 -4.99 28.71 -7.52
C THR A 73 -6.33 28.77 -6.78
N PRO A 74 -7.13 29.84 -6.93
CA PRO A 74 -8.44 29.92 -6.28
C PRO A 74 -9.39 28.80 -6.72
N VAL A 75 -10.09 28.21 -5.76
CA VAL A 75 -11.20 27.26 -5.98
C VAL A 75 -12.41 27.71 -5.14
N TYR A 76 -13.62 27.31 -5.52
CA TYR A 76 -14.80 27.64 -4.74
C TYR A 76 -14.81 26.83 -3.44
N PRO A 77 -14.93 27.48 -2.26
CA PRO A 77 -15.05 26.78 -1.01
C PRO A 77 -16.29 25.88 -1.00
N ARG A 78 -16.19 24.71 -0.37
CA ARG A 78 -17.27 23.73 -0.26
C ARG A 78 -17.53 23.38 1.21
N SER A 79 -18.75 22.94 1.47
CA SER A 79 -19.21 22.41 2.75
C SER A 79 -19.48 20.91 2.64
N PRO A 80 -19.63 20.17 3.76
CA PRO A 80 -19.99 18.75 3.70
C PRO A 80 -21.28 18.47 2.92
N GLU A 81 -22.23 19.41 2.92
CA GLU A 81 -23.50 19.33 2.21
C GLU A 81 -23.37 19.49 0.67
N ASP A 82 -22.18 19.85 0.18
CA ASP A 82 -21.85 19.89 -1.25
C ASP A 82 -21.36 18.53 -1.79
N PHE A 83 -21.29 17.50 -0.94
CA PHE A 83 -20.89 16.14 -1.30
C PHE A 83 -21.98 15.12 -1.00
N PRO A 84 -23.19 15.26 -1.58
CA PRO A 84 -24.25 14.29 -1.34
C PRO A 84 -23.83 12.90 -1.84
N ALA A 85 -24.25 11.86 -1.12
CA ALA A 85 -24.01 10.48 -1.53
C ALA A 85 -25.05 10.06 -2.57
N GLU A 86 -24.58 9.43 -3.65
CA GLU A 86 -25.43 8.90 -4.71
C GLU A 86 -26.40 7.83 -4.19
N PRO A 87 -27.72 8.08 -4.20
CA PRO A 87 -28.72 7.14 -3.69
C PRO A 87 -29.19 6.12 -4.73
N ARG A 88 -29.01 6.38 -6.03
CA ARG A 88 -29.46 5.45 -7.07
C ARG A 88 -28.63 4.17 -7.03
N ASP A 89 -29.26 3.04 -7.36
CA ASP A 89 -28.56 1.76 -7.40
C ASP A 89 -27.70 1.62 -8.67
N LEU A 90 -26.51 2.24 -8.63
CA LEU A 90 -25.64 2.38 -9.80
C LEU A 90 -25.07 1.06 -10.29
N PHE A 91 -24.77 0.15 -9.36
CA PHE A 91 -24.07 -1.10 -9.60
C PHE A 91 -24.98 -2.32 -9.46
N TYR A 92 -26.25 -2.16 -9.86
CA TYR A 92 -27.34 -3.12 -9.68
C TYR A 92 -27.09 -4.53 -10.25
N LEU A 93 -26.07 -4.73 -11.10
CA LEU A 93 -25.66 -6.04 -11.62
C LEU A 93 -24.39 -6.61 -10.95
N MET A 94 -23.65 -5.83 -10.17
CA MET A 94 -22.48 -6.31 -9.43
C MET A 94 -22.87 -7.07 -8.15
N ASP A 95 -21.88 -7.72 -7.54
CA ASP A 95 -22.00 -8.36 -6.22
C ASP A 95 -23.10 -9.43 -6.20
N GLN A 96 -22.93 -10.41 -7.09
CA GLN A 96 -23.83 -11.53 -7.24
C GLN A 96 -23.72 -12.47 -6.03
N VAL A 97 -24.85 -12.82 -5.44
CA VAL A 97 -24.90 -13.66 -4.23
C VAL A 97 -25.79 -14.87 -4.47
N ALA A 98 -25.48 -15.98 -3.80
CA ALA A 98 -26.36 -17.15 -3.79
C ALA A 98 -27.55 -16.87 -2.86
N HIS A 99 -28.76 -16.92 -3.41
CA HIS A 99 -30.00 -16.77 -2.66
C HIS A 99 -30.45 -18.09 -2.04
N ALA A 100 -31.51 -18.07 -1.21
CA ALA A 100 -32.00 -19.27 -0.52
C ALA A 100 -32.53 -20.37 -1.48
N ASP A 101 -32.95 -19.99 -2.69
CA ASP A 101 -33.29 -20.91 -3.78
C ASP A 101 -32.03 -21.55 -4.44
N GLY A 102 -30.85 -21.04 -4.06
CA GLY A 102 -29.55 -21.40 -4.59
C GLY A 102 -29.34 -20.94 -6.04
N GLU A 103 -30.08 -19.95 -6.51
CA GLU A 103 -29.76 -19.19 -7.71
C GLU A 103 -28.80 -18.04 -7.38
N ILE A 104 -27.93 -17.72 -8.32
CA ILE A 104 -27.03 -16.58 -8.21
C ILE A 104 -27.71 -15.37 -8.84
N LYS A 105 -27.94 -14.34 -8.04
CA LYS A 105 -28.66 -13.12 -8.43
C LYS A 105 -27.96 -11.88 -7.86
N PRO A 106 -28.25 -10.67 -8.39
CA PRO A 106 -27.77 -9.45 -7.78
C PRO A 106 -28.16 -9.35 -6.31
N LEU A 107 -27.33 -8.66 -5.53
CA LEU A 107 -27.61 -8.32 -4.13
C LEU A 107 -28.99 -7.65 -4.00
N ASP A 108 -29.79 -8.14 -3.06
CA ASP A 108 -31.07 -7.52 -2.70
C ASP A 108 -30.88 -6.60 -1.49
N PHE A 109 -31.38 -5.37 -1.61
CA PHE A 109 -31.30 -4.33 -0.58
C PHE A 109 -32.55 -4.23 0.29
N ASP A 110 -33.62 -4.98 0.00
CA ASP A 110 -34.87 -5.04 0.78
C ASP A 110 -34.66 -5.82 2.09
N ALA A 111 -33.92 -5.20 3.00
CA ALA A 111 -33.48 -5.79 4.26
C ALA A 111 -34.65 -6.04 5.22
N ASN A 112 -35.79 -5.36 5.04
CA ASN A 112 -36.98 -5.56 5.87
C ASN A 112 -37.99 -6.58 5.29
N GLY A 113 -37.82 -6.99 4.03
CA GLY A 113 -38.65 -7.99 3.35
C GLY A 113 -40.05 -7.51 2.97
N ASN A 114 -40.27 -6.20 2.86
CA ASN A 114 -41.58 -5.63 2.54
C ASN A 114 -41.86 -5.53 1.02
N GLY A 115 -40.90 -5.93 0.18
CA GLY A 115 -41.00 -5.87 -1.27
C GLY A 115 -40.69 -4.50 -1.86
N GLN A 116 -40.00 -3.61 -1.13
CA GLN A 116 -39.63 -2.27 -1.55
C GLN A 116 -38.23 -1.91 -1.06
N VAL A 117 -37.55 -0.99 -1.75
CA VAL A 117 -36.28 -0.39 -1.27
C VAL A 117 -36.52 1.08 -0.99
N GLU A 118 -36.79 1.41 0.27
CA GLU A 118 -37.32 2.69 0.71
C GLU A 118 -36.23 3.75 0.98
N ASP A 119 -36.59 5.03 0.87
CA ASP A 119 -35.75 6.20 1.24
C ASP A 119 -36.57 7.15 2.13
N VAL A 120 -37.14 6.64 3.24
CA VAL A 120 -37.97 7.47 4.14
C VAL A 120 -37.13 8.20 5.19
N SER A 121 -37.46 9.46 5.40
CA SER A 121 -36.76 10.40 6.29
C SER A 121 -37.08 10.23 7.78
N GLU A 122 -38.06 9.41 8.16
CA GLU A 122 -38.46 9.16 9.56
C GLU A 122 -38.57 7.65 9.88
N GLY A 123 -37.76 7.17 10.83
CA GLY A 123 -37.81 5.81 11.38
C GLY A 123 -36.49 5.03 11.27
N ALA A 124 -36.06 4.39 12.36
CA ALA A 124 -34.72 3.78 12.51
C ALA A 124 -34.43 2.54 11.64
N MET A 125 -35.44 1.97 10.96
CA MET A 125 -35.32 0.76 10.14
C MET A 125 -35.37 1.03 8.64
N ALA A 126 -36.23 1.94 8.17
CA ALA A 126 -36.43 2.19 6.75
C ALA A 126 -35.36 3.12 6.11
N GLN A 127 -34.54 3.81 6.92
CA GLN A 127 -33.33 4.52 6.44
C GLN A 127 -32.20 3.58 5.99
N ARG A 128 -32.23 2.29 6.34
CA ARG A 128 -31.04 1.42 6.25
C ARG A 128 -30.74 0.87 4.85
N GLU A 129 -31.76 0.67 4.03
CA GLU A 129 -31.64 -0.01 2.73
C GLU A 129 -30.98 0.88 1.68
N ARG A 130 -31.50 2.10 1.51
CA ARG A 130 -30.92 3.09 0.60
C ARG A 130 -29.56 3.59 1.07
N ASP A 131 -29.32 3.61 2.38
CA ASP A 131 -28.00 3.91 2.93
C ASP A 131 -26.96 2.84 2.61
N ALA A 132 -27.36 1.56 2.54
CA ALA A 132 -26.47 0.51 2.04
C ALA A 132 -26.13 0.71 0.55
N VAL A 133 -27.08 1.19 -0.27
CA VAL A 133 -26.80 1.59 -1.67
C VAL A 133 -25.81 2.75 -1.72
N ARG A 134 -26.05 3.82 -0.92
CA ARG A 134 -25.10 4.95 -0.77
C ARG A 134 -23.72 4.47 -0.32
N GLY A 135 -23.67 3.45 0.53
CA GLY A 135 -22.45 2.82 1.03
C GLY A 135 -21.68 2.14 -0.08
N ARG A 136 -22.34 1.27 -0.86
CA ARG A 136 -21.73 0.62 -2.03
C ARG A 136 -21.20 1.65 -3.04
N ASN A 137 -21.99 2.67 -3.36
CA ASN A 137 -21.57 3.73 -4.27
C ASN A 137 -20.38 4.52 -3.73
N THR A 138 -20.35 4.78 -2.42
CA THR A 138 -19.23 5.46 -1.74
C THR A 138 -17.95 4.62 -1.80
N TRP A 139 -18.03 3.32 -1.55
CA TRP A 139 -16.92 2.37 -1.66
C TRP A 139 -16.32 2.35 -3.06
N LEU A 140 -17.19 2.33 -4.08
CA LEU A 140 -16.79 2.10 -5.48
C LEU A 140 -16.41 3.37 -6.25
N LEU A 141 -16.89 4.55 -5.86
CA LEU A 141 -16.72 5.78 -6.66
C LEU A 141 -16.08 6.96 -5.94
N TRP A 142 -16.22 7.07 -4.62
CA TRP A 142 -15.81 8.29 -3.93
C TRP A 142 -14.30 8.35 -3.72
N GLY A 143 -13.66 9.43 -4.19
CA GLY A 143 -12.22 9.67 -4.00
C GLY A 143 -11.87 10.58 -2.82
N ALA A 144 -12.85 11.20 -2.16
CA ALA A 144 -12.64 12.00 -0.96
C ALA A 144 -11.57 13.12 -1.11
N GLY A 145 -11.50 13.77 -2.27
CA GLY A 145 -10.53 14.85 -2.51
C GLY A 145 -9.10 14.38 -2.75
N ASN A 146 -8.87 13.06 -2.86
CA ASN A 146 -7.53 12.51 -3.03
C ASN A 146 -6.90 12.80 -4.39
N GLU A 147 -7.64 13.38 -5.34
CA GLU A 147 -7.09 13.86 -6.60
C GLU A 147 -5.97 14.89 -6.38
N ALA A 148 -6.03 15.68 -5.30
CA ALA A 148 -4.94 16.57 -4.91
C ALA A 148 -3.66 15.78 -4.57
N PHE A 149 -3.78 14.68 -3.83
CA PHE A 149 -2.66 13.80 -3.47
C PHE A 149 -2.05 13.10 -4.70
N TRP A 150 -2.86 12.46 -5.53
CA TRP A 150 -2.36 11.73 -6.70
C TRP A 150 -1.89 12.66 -7.82
N GLY A 151 -2.46 13.86 -7.92
CA GLY A 151 -1.91 14.95 -8.75
C GLY A 151 -0.53 15.38 -8.27
N TRP A 152 -0.37 15.63 -6.97
CA TRP A 152 0.91 15.96 -6.34
C TRP A 152 1.96 14.86 -6.55
N LEU A 153 1.59 13.58 -6.37
CA LEU A 153 2.50 12.45 -6.50
C LEU A 153 3.07 12.33 -7.93
N GLN A 154 2.30 12.64 -8.97
CA GLN A 154 2.81 12.65 -10.35
C GLN A 154 3.83 13.79 -10.60
N GLU A 155 3.79 14.87 -9.82
CA GLU A 155 4.70 16.01 -9.95
C GLU A 155 5.91 15.91 -9.02
N GLN A 156 5.75 15.30 -7.84
CA GLN A 156 6.76 15.27 -6.76
C GLN A 156 7.26 13.85 -6.43
N GLY A 157 6.62 12.80 -6.96
CA GLY A 157 6.94 11.38 -6.70
C GLY A 157 8.13 10.85 -7.49
N TYR A 158 9.14 11.68 -7.74
CA TYR A 158 10.44 11.30 -8.33
C TYR A 158 10.38 10.60 -9.70
N GLY A 159 9.31 10.82 -10.47
CA GLY A 159 9.14 10.25 -11.80
C GLY A 159 8.79 8.76 -11.79
N LEU A 160 8.21 8.26 -10.70
CA LEU A 160 7.78 6.86 -10.59
C LEU A 160 6.56 6.55 -11.47
N GLU A 161 5.52 7.39 -11.40
CA GLU A 161 4.21 7.12 -11.98
C GLU A 161 3.66 8.32 -12.77
N ASP A 162 2.99 8.03 -13.87
CA ASP A 162 2.11 8.95 -14.58
C ASP A 162 0.76 8.26 -14.88
N PHE A 163 -0.28 8.64 -14.13
CA PHE A 163 -1.59 8.00 -14.24
C PHE A 163 -2.29 8.29 -15.57
N LEU A 164 -1.97 9.39 -16.26
CA LEU A 164 -2.57 9.65 -17.58
C LEU A 164 -1.97 8.74 -18.66
N VAL A 165 -0.73 8.28 -18.47
CA VAL A 165 -0.13 7.21 -19.28
C VAL A 165 -0.71 5.85 -18.90
N LEU A 166 -0.97 5.62 -17.60
CA LEU A 166 -1.65 4.40 -17.14
C LEU A 166 -3.02 4.22 -17.82
N MET A 167 -3.75 5.33 -17.97
CA MET A 167 -5.08 5.44 -18.58
C MET A 167 -5.08 5.45 -20.11
N ASP A 168 -3.94 5.34 -20.79
CA ASP A 168 -3.90 5.34 -22.27
C ASP A 168 -4.92 4.34 -22.83
N SER A 169 -5.85 4.85 -23.63
CA SER A 169 -6.94 4.06 -24.19
C SER A 169 -6.45 2.95 -25.11
N LYS A 170 -5.26 3.09 -25.72
CA LYS A 170 -4.64 2.03 -26.53
C LYS A 170 -4.33 0.76 -25.75
N ALA A 171 -4.13 0.88 -24.43
CA ALA A 171 -3.85 -0.27 -23.58
C ALA A 171 -5.11 -1.04 -23.16
N ARG A 172 -6.33 -0.55 -23.46
CA ARG A 172 -7.60 -1.14 -22.98
C ARG A 172 -7.67 -2.65 -23.19
N SER A 173 -7.29 -3.15 -24.37
CA SER A 173 -7.37 -4.58 -24.72
C SER A 173 -6.33 -5.49 -24.04
N SER A 174 -5.50 -4.94 -23.15
CA SER A 174 -4.52 -5.73 -22.39
C SER A 174 -4.30 -5.26 -20.94
N ARG A 175 -5.17 -4.40 -20.40
CA ARG A 175 -4.99 -3.83 -19.06
C ARG A 175 -5.05 -4.90 -17.99
N PHE A 176 -5.95 -5.87 -18.09
CA PHE A 176 -6.04 -6.94 -17.11
C PHE A 176 -4.80 -7.83 -17.17
N ARG A 177 -4.44 -8.34 -18.36
CA ARG A 177 -3.28 -9.20 -18.59
C ARG A 177 -1.98 -8.55 -18.11
N ASP A 178 -1.77 -7.30 -18.51
CA ASP A 178 -0.49 -6.64 -18.30
C ASP A 178 -0.38 -6.03 -16.90
N LYS A 179 -1.48 -5.50 -16.34
CA LYS A 179 -1.49 -4.66 -15.13
C LYS A 179 -2.44 -5.12 -14.01
N GLY A 180 -3.35 -6.05 -14.28
CA GLY A 180 -4.37 -6.49 -13.32
C GLY A 180 -5.50 -5.48 -13.09
N ILE A 181 -5.63 -4.49 -13.97
CA ILE A 181 -6.63 -3.43 -13.85
C ILE A 181 -7.94 -3.88 -14.50
N ILE A 182 -9.07 -3.53 -13.88
CA ILE A 182 -10.41 -3.78 -14.42
C ILE A 182 -10.84 -2.62 -15.33
N ASN A 183 -11.15 -2.95 -16.58
CA ASN A 183 -11.84 -2.04 -17.48
C ASN A 183 -13.28 -1.83 -17.00
N GLN A 184 -13.73 -0.59 -16.92
CA GLN A 184 -15.13 -0.28 -16.62
C GLN A 184 -16.02 -0.82 -17.76
N PRO A 185 -17.06 -1.62 -17.46
CA PRO A 185 -18.01 -2.07 -18.46
C PRO A 185 -18.77 -0.89 -19.10
N GLY A 186 -19.13 -1.01 -20.38
CA GLY A 186 -19.79 0.05 -21.16
C GLY A 186 -18.85 1.10 -21.78
N PHE A 187 -17.54 0.86 -21.76
CA PHE A 187 -16.54 1.74 -22.39
C PHE A 187 -15.81 1.03 -23.52
N VAL A 188 -15.24 1.80 -24.44
CA VAL A 188 -14.46 1.33 -25.59
C VAL A 188 -13.19 2.15 -25.78
N THR A 189 -12.24 1.60 -26.55
CA THR A 189 -11.03 2.33 -26.94
C THR A 189 -11.37 3.61 -27.71
N ALA A 190 -10.65 4.70 -27.43
CA ALA A 190 -10.76 5.97 -28.14
C ALA A 190 -10.46 5.81 -29.64
N GLY A 191 -11.30 6.43 -30.48
CA GLY A 191 -11.14 6.42 -31.94
C GLY A 191 -10.06 7.38 -32.45
N GLU A 192 -9.82 7.37 -33.77
CA GLU A 192 -8.83 8.24 -34.41
C GLU A 192 -9.23 9.73 -34.36
N ASP A 193 -10.53 10.04 -34.36
CA ASP A 193 -11.09 11.39 -34.27
C ASP A 193 -11.39 11.83 -32.81
N ASP A 194 -10.66 11.28 -31.83
CA ASP A 194 -10.85 11.64 -30.41
C ASP A 194 -10.54 13.12 -30.15
N LYS A 195 -11.58 13.89 -29.78
CA LYS A 195 -11.46 15.32 -29.46
C LYS A 195 -10.51 15.59 -28.31
N LEU A 196 -10.42 14.72 -27.29
CA LEU A 196 -9.44 14.91 -26.21
C LEU A 196 -8.01 14.79 -26.74
N PHE A 197 -7.78 13.90 -27.70
CA PHE A 197 -6.48 13.74 -28.33
C PHE A 197 -6.12 14.99 -29.14
N GLU A 198 -7.08 15.59 -29.85
CA GLU A 198 -6.85 16.85 -30.57
C GLU A 198 -6.54 18.03 -29.63
N LEU A 199 -7.32 18.18 -28.56
CA LEU A 199 -7.24 19.32 -27.64
C LEU A 199 -6.04 19.24 -26.70
N LEU A 200 -5.75 18.05 -26.15
CA LEU A 200 -4.80 17.86 -25.06
C LEU A 200 -3.73 16.80 -25.38
N GLY A 201 -3.81 16.08 -26.49
CA GLY A 201 -2.92 14.95 -26.78
C GLY A 201 -3.16 13.73 -25.90
N LEU A 202 -4.34 13.63 -25.27
CA LEU A 202 -4.71 12.54 -24.37
C LEU A 202 -5.75 11.62 -25.01
N ARG A 203 -5.60 10.31 -24.81
CA ARG A 203 -6.54 9.27 -25.22
C ARG A 203 -7.18 8.64 -23.99
N ILE A 204 -8.47 8.89 -23.79
CA ILE A 204 -9.26 8.33 -22.70
C ILE A 204 -10.38 7.50 -23.30
N ASP A 205 -10.70 6.36 -22.67
CA ASP A 205 -11.76 5.48 -23.15
C ASP A 205 -13.08 6.23 -23.30
N GLN A 206 -13.85 5.85 -24.33
CA GLN A 206 -15.09 6.51 -24.68
C GLN A 206 -16.28 5.71 -24.17
N ALA A 207 -17.31 6.42 -23.69
CA ALA A 207 -18.54 5.81 -23.20
C ALA A 207 -19.44 5.34 -24.36
N THR A 208 -19.99 4.13 -24.25
CA THR A 208 -21.09 3.66 -25.09
C THR A 208 -22.44 3.95 -24.41
N PRO A 209 -23.60 3.74 -25.08
CA PRO A 209 -24.90 3.85 -24.41
C PRO A 209 -25.06 2.97 -23.16
N GLU A 210 -24.30 1.87 -23.07
CA GLU A 210 -24.26 0.94 -21.94
C GLU A 210 -23.41 1.46 -20.76
N ALA A 211 -22.64 2.54 -20.93
CA ALA A 211 -21.85 3.15 -19.86
C ALA A 211 -22.69 3.73 -18.72
N LEU A 212 -23.99 3.97 -18.96
CA LEU A 212 -24.86 4.57 -17.97
C LEU A 212 -25.08 3.61 -16.80
N LEU A 213 -24.66 4.04 -15.60
CA LEU A 213 -24.76 3.29 -14.35
C LEU A 213 -26.17 3.34 -13.74
N LEU A 214 -27.18 2.86 -14.47
CA LEU A 214 -28.55 2.78 -13.95
C LEU A 214 -29.31 1.57 -14.51
N PRO A 215 -30.24 0.99 -13.72
CA PRO A 215 -31.14 -0.02 -14.21
C PRO A 215 -32.04 0.55 -15.32
N PRO A 216 -32.46 -0.27 -16.31
CA PRO A 216 -33.45 0.12 -17.30
C PRO A 216 -34.79 0.50 -16.63
N GLN A 217 -35.43 1.58 -17.10
CA GLN A 217 -36.66 2.13 -16.48
C GLN A 217 -37.94 1.32 -16.75
N ASP A 218 -37.93 0.44 -17.76
CA ASP A 218 -38.98 -0.56 -18.07
C ASP A 218 -38.34 -1.68 -18.93
N PRO A 219 -38.40 -2.96 -18.50
CA PRO A 219 -37.90 -4.10 -19.29
C PRO A 219 -38.54 -4.20 -20.70
N ALA A 220 -39.73 -3.64 -20.90
CA ALA A 220 -40.47 -3.65 -22.17
C ALA A 220 -40.25 -2.41 -23.05
N ALA A 221 -39.68 -1.31 -22.52
CA ALA A 221 -39.62 -0.03 -23.24
C ALA A 221 -38.55 0.07 -24.33
N GLY A 222 -37.64 -0.89 -24.45
CA GLY A 222 -36.55 -0.84 -25.44
C GLY A 222 -35.55 0.32 -25.21
N GLN A 223 -34.47 0.33 -25.98
CA GLN A 223 -33.27 1.16 -25.76
C GLN A 223 -33.42 2.64 -26.21
N GLY A 224 -34.48 3.34 -25.79
CA GLY A 224 -34.72 4.75 -26.15
C GLY A 224 -34.48 5.69 -24.96
N ALA A 225 -33.32 6.36 -24.90
CA ALA A 225 -32.94 7.41 -23.92
C ALA A 225 -33.28 7.09 -22.44
N ARG A 226 -32.36 6.43 -21.74
CA ARG A 226 -32.48 6.20 -20.29
C ARG A 226 -32.48 7.53 -19.53
N SER A 227 -33.56 7.84 -18.80
CA SER A 227 -33.58 9.00 -17.89
C SER A 227 -32.69 8.74 -16.68
N LEU A 228 -32.10 9.80 -16.12
CA LEU A 228 -31.22 9.71 -14.93
C LEU A 228 -31.99 9.47 -13.62
N VAL A 229 -33.29 9.22 -13.72
CA VAL A 229 -34.19 8.92 -12.61
C VAL A 229 -34.35 7.39 -12.48
N GLN A 230 -34.15 6.85 -11.30
CA GLN A 230 -34.43 5.46 -11.00
C GLN A 230 -35.90 5.32 -10.58
N THR A 231 -36.66 4.50 -11.32
CA THR A 231 -38.07 4.19 -11.03
C THR A 231 -38.28 2.76 -10.58
N HIS A 232 -37.29 1.89 -10.78
CA HIS A 232 -37.29 0.49 -10.36
C HIS A 232 -35.94 0.11 -9.75
N ASP A 233 -35.94 -0.84 -8.82
CA ASP A 233 -34.72 -1.40 -8.25
C ASP A 233 -34.11 -2.53 -9.10
N ALA A 234 -33.00 -3.11 -8.61
CA ALA A 234 -32.29 -4.21 -9.27
C ALA A 234 -33.16 -5.46 -9.48
N GLN A 235 -34.17 -5.67 -8.65
CA GLN A 235 -35.08 -6.81 -8.71
C GLN A 235 -36.29 -6.52 -9.61
N GLY A 236 -36.37 -5.33 -10.21
CA GLY A 236 -37.49 -4.90 -11.05
C GLY A 236 -38.71 -4.45 -10.26
N ARG A 237 -38.58 -4.22 -8.94
CA ARG A 237 -39.68 -3.72 -8.10
C ARG A 237 -39.83 -2.20 -8.30
N PRO A 238 -41.06 -1.67 -8.41
CA PRO A 238 -41.27 -0.23 -8.57
C PRO A 238 -40.87 0.51 -7.29
N LEU A 239 -40.19 1.64 -7.46
CA LEU A 239 -39.88 2.55 -6.36
C LEU A 239 -41.06 3.50 -6.15
N PRO A 240 -41.67 3.56 -4.93
CA PRO A 240 -42.79 4.45 -4.66
C PRO A 240 -42.45 5.92 -4.92
N GLU A 241 -41.22 6.32 -4.59
CA GLU A 241 -40.66 7.63 -4.89
C GLU A 241 -39.45 7.46 -5.82
N PRO A 242 -39.48 8.02 -7.05
CA PRO A 242 -38.37 7.95 -7.97
C PRO A 242 -37.12 8.66 -7.42
N VAL A 243 -35.96 8.03 -7.56
CA VAL A 243 -34.68 8.53 -7.03
C VAL A 243 -33.86 9.14 -8.16
N SER A 244 -33.29 10.33 -7.98
CA SER A 244 -32.52 11.02 -9.03
C SER A 244 -31.07 11.31 -8.60
N VAL A 245 -30.27 11.83 -9.53
CA VAL A 245 -28.93 12.37 -9.20
C VAL A 245 -29.11 13.40 -8.09
N PRO A 246 -28.37 13.29 -6.97
CA PRO A 246 -28.51 14.25 -5.90
C PRO A 246 -28.00 15.63 -6.33
N THR A 247 -28.61 16.66 -5.75
CA THR A 247 -28.27 18.06 -6.01
C THR A 247 -27.41 18.61 -4.87
N PRO A 248 -26.17 19.09 -5.13
CA PRO A 248 -25.38 19.77 -4.11
C PRO A 248 -26.01 21.13 -3.74
N THR A 249 -25.87 21.55 -2.48
CA THR A 249 -26.74 22.60 -1.90
C THR A 249 -26.14 24.02 -1.87
N GLY A 250 -24.81 24.17 -1.89
CA GLY A 250 -24.11 25.39 -1.47
C GLY A 250 -23.39 26.21 -2.54
N THR A 251 -22.90 25.61 -3.63
CA THR A 251 -21.98 26.32 -4.57
C THR A 251 -22.50 26.57 -5.99
N TYR A 252 -23.66 26.05 -6.37
CA TYR A 252 -24.14 26.04 -7.76
C TYR A 252 -25.30 26.99 -8.01
N ARG A 253 -25.07 28.28 -7.73
CA ARG A 253 -26.06 29.34 -7.93
C ARG A 253 -25.66 30.24 -9.09
N ASP A 254 -26.60 30.52 -9.98
CA ASP A 254 -26.41 31.42 -11.11
C ASP A 254 -26.32 32.89 -10.64
N ALA A 255 -26.15 33.82 -11.58
CA ALA A 255 -26.09 35.26 -11.29
C ALA A 255 -27.39 35.81 -10.64
N ASN A 256 -28.49 35.07 -10.69
CA ASN A 256 -29.78 35.40 -10.10
C ASN A 256 -30.03 34.67 -8.77
N ASN A 257 -29.04 33.92 -8.27
CA ASN A 257 -29.12 33.10 -7.05
C ASN A 257 -30.05 31.88 -7.18
N ASP A 258 -30.37 31.46 -8.41
CA ASP A 258 -31.12 30.24 -8.75
C ASP A 258 -30.16 29.07 -9.01
N TYR A 259 -30.63 27.83 -8.79
CA TYR A 259 -29.83 26.63 -9.07
C TYR A 259 -29.74 26.38 -10.59
N ASP A 260 -28.53 26.45 -11.16
CA ASP A 260 -28.27 26.11 -12.56
C ASP A 260 -27.32 24.90 -12.64
N PHE A 261 -27.88 23.79 -13.11
CA PHE A 261 -27.22 22.49 -13.24
C PHE A 261 -26.59 22.23 -14.60
N SER A 262 -26.43 23.26 -15.44
CA SER A 262 -25.66 23.13 -16.67
C SER A 262 -24.21 22.73 -16.37
N ASP A 263 -23.60 21.99 -17.29
CA ASP A 263 -22.23 21.47 -17.11
C ASP A 263 -21.20 22.56 -16.78
N TRP A 264 -21.46 23.79 -17.24
CA TRP A 264 -20.59 24.94 -17.03
C TRP A 264 -20.58 25.45 -15.59
N ASN A 265 -21.72 25.39 -14.90
CA ASN A 265 -21.81 25.90 -13.54
C ASN A 265 -21.32 24.88 -12.50
N ARG A 266 -21.11 23.61 -12.89
CA ARG A 266 -20.56 22.55 -12.03
C ARG A 266 -19.05 22.63 -11.80
N LEU A 267 -18.39 23.64 -12.35
CA LEU A 267 -16.94 23.83 -12.19
C LEU A 267 -16.57 24.27 -10.78
N LEU A 268 -15.49 23.69 -10.26
CA LEU A 268 -15.00 23.94 -8.90
C LEU A 268 -14.12 25.21 -8.80
N PHE A 269 -13.91 25.92 -9.91
CA PHE A 269 -13.09 27.12 -10.00
C PHE A 269 -13.46 27.93 -11.27
N GLU A 270 -13.02 29.18 -11.36
CA GLU A 270 -13.16 29.95 -12.60
C GLU A 270 -12.07 29.60 -13.63
N PRO A 271 -12.41 29.13 -14.85
CA PRO A 271 -11.43 28.85 -15.88
C PRO A 271 -10.85 30.12 -16.48
N GLY A 272 -9.54 30.11 -16.73
CA GLY A 272 -8.85 31.19 -17.43
C GLY A 272 -9.07 31.16 -18.96
N ASP A 273 -9.32 29.97 -19.52
CA ASP A 273 -9.72 29.78 -20.92
C ASP A 273 -11.05 29.02 -20.93
N LYS A 274 -12.15 29.78 -21.08
CA LYS A 274 -13.50 29.24 -20.91
C LYS A 274 -13.91 28.32 -22.06
N ASP A 275 -13.44 28.61 -23.27
CA ASP A 275 -13.79 27.83 -24.45
C ASP A 275 -13.04 26.50 -24.50
N LEU A 276 -11.76 26.49 -24.11
CA LEU A 276 -11.03 25.24 -23.96
C LEU A 276 -11.65 24.36 -22.89
N ALA A 277 -11.96 24.91 -21.70
CA ALA A 277 -12.57 24.16 -20.61
C ALA A 277 -13.91 23.53 -21.05
N ARG A 278 -14.77 24.29 -21.74
CA ARG A 278 -16.05 23.79 -22.27
C ARG A 278 -15.84 22.63 -23.25
N GLN A 279 -14.97 22.80 -24.24
CA GLN A 279 -14.68 21.76 -25.24
C GLN A 279 -14.13 20.47 -24.60
N VAL A 280 -13.28 20.61 -23.57
CA VAL A 280 -12.76 19.47 -22.84
C VAL A 280 -13.87 18.74 -22.06
N ILE A 281 -14.74 19.47 -21.36
CA ILE A 281 -15.86 18.86 -20.60
C ILE A 281 -16.85 18.15 -21.54
N GLU A 282 -17.10 18.72 -22.72
CA GLU A 282 -17.94 18.10 -23.74
C GLU A 282 -17.31 16.84 -24.35
N ALA A 283 -15.98 16.78 -24.42
CA ALA A 283 -15.25 15.65 -24.97
C ALA A 283 -15.03 14.51 -23.94
N LEU A 284 -15.09 14.81 -22.64
CA LEU A 284 -14.91 13.80 -21.60
C LEU A 284 -16.08 12.82 -21.57
N PRO A 285 -15.82 11.51 -21.35
CA PRO A 285 -16.87 10.52 -21.25
C PRO A 285 -17.73 10.75 -19.99
N LYS A 286 -19.00 10.31 -20.03
CA LYS A 286 -19.97 10.47 -18.94
C LYS A 286 -20.71 9.15 -18.70
N ASP A 287 -20.96 8.83 -17.44
CA ASP A 287 -21.63 7.61 -16.98
C ASP A 287 -22.91 7.87 -16.16
N GLY A 288 -23.39 9.12 -16.16
CA GLY A 288 -24.62 9.54 -15.48
C GLY A 288 -24.48 9.87 -13.99
N VAL A 289 -23.26 9.92 -13.48
CA VAL A 289 -22.92 10.33 -12.11
C VAL A 289 -22.51 11.81 -12.08
N ASP A 290 -22.74 12.50 -10.96
CA ASP A 290 -22.27 13.87 -10.77
C ASP A 290 -20.72 13.93 -10.71
N TYR A 291 -20.10 14.37 -11.79
CA TYR A 291 -18.65 14.49 -11.90
C TYR A 291 -18.06 15.60 -11.00
N SER A 292 -18.86 16.49 -10.43
CA SER A 292 -18.35 17.50 -9.48
C SER A 292 -18.04 16.90 -8.10
N VAL A 293 -18.68 15.76 -7.78
CA VAL A 293 -18.48 14.98 -6.55
C VAL A 293 -17.56 13.78 -6.81
N TYR A 294 -17.73 13.11 -7.95
CA TYR A 294 -17.08 11.83 -8.25
C TYR A 294 -16.04 11.90 -9.38
N GLY A 295 -15.93 12.99 -10.12
CA GLY A 295 -15.07 13.09 -11.31
C GLY A 295 -15.62 12.38 -12.55
N PHE A 296 -15.00 12.61 -13.70
CA PHE A 296 -15.34 11.95 -14.97
C PHE A 296 -14.75 10.53 -15.01
N PRO A 297 -15.44 9.52 -15.56
CA PRO A 297 -14.87 8.18 -15.70
C PRO A 297 -13.63 8.18 -16.61
N SER A 298 -12.63 7.36 -16.30
CA SER A 298 -11.44 7.17 -17.15
C SER A 298 -11.55 5.97 -18.11
N GLY A 299 -12.56 5.11 -17.90
CA GLY A 299 -12.67 3.77 -18.51
C GLY A 299 -11.97 2.67 -17.74
N ILE A 300 -11.18 3.01 -16.72
CA ILE A 300 -10.68 2.11 -15.69
C ILE A 300 -11.58 2.24 -14.46
N PHE A 301 -12.07 1.11 -13.94
CA PHE A 301 -12.91 1.14 -12.75
C PHE A 301 -12.12 1.68 -11.56
N GLY A 302 -12.64 2.72 -10.92
CA GLY A 302 -12.13 3.25 -9.66
C GLY A 302 -11.11 4.37 -9.84
N LEU A 303 -10.74 4.68 -11.09
CA LEU A 303 -10.02 5.90 -11.41
C LEU A 303 -10.90 6.87 -12.20
N ARG A 304 -10.97 8.11 -11.72
CA ARG A 304 -11.77 9.17 -12.33
C ARG A 304 -10.91 10.42 -12.55
N LEU A 305 -11.30 11.27 -13.47
CA LEU A 305 -10.58 12.48 -13.86
C LEU A 305 -11.28 13.70 -13.25
N VAL A 306 -10.52 14.50 -12.52
CA VAL A 306 -10.95 15.82 -12.03
C VAL A 306 -10.14 16.88 -12.75
N LEU A 307 -10.78 17.94 -13.24
CA LEU A 307 -10.08 19.04 -13.90
C LEU A 307 -9.09 19.67 -12.93
N ASN A 308 -7.84 19.85 -13.35
CA ASN A 308 -6.80 20.44 -12.51
C ASN A 308 -6.94 21.97 -12.48
N PRO A 309 -7.24 22.60 -11.32
CA PRO A 309 -7.32 24.06 -11.23
C PRO A 309 -5.98 24.71 -11.60
N ASP A 310 -4.86 24.09 -11.28
CA ASP A 310 -3.52 24.62 -11.60
C ASP A 310 -3.19 24.55 -13.11
N PHE A 311 -4.04 23.90 -13.90
CA PHE A 311 -3.98 23.90 -15.36
C PHE A 311 -5.06 24.79 -15.97
N PHE A 312 -6.31 24.67 -15.55
CA PHE A 312 -7.44 25.36 -16.19
C PHE A 312 -7.81 26.70 -15.55
N GLY A 313 -7.37 26.96 -14.31
CA GLY A 313 -7.77 28.12 -13.52
C GLY A 313 -7.37 29.47 -14.10
N ASN A 314 -8.04 30.52 -13.62
CA ASN A 314 -7.82 31.91 -14.02
C ASN A 314 -6.60 32.53 -13.31
N THR A 315 -5.41 31.94 -13.52
CA THR A 315 -4.15 32.46 -12.97
C THR A 315 -3.07 32.51 -14.04
N LYS A 316 -2.04 33.34 -13.82
CA LYS A 316 -0.86 33.40 -14.69
C LYS A 316 -0.11 32.06 -14.71
N ALA A 317 0.00 31.40 -13.57
CA ALA A 317 0.67 30.10 -13.46
C ALA A 317 -0.05 29.03 -14.28
N ALA A 318 -1.38 28.96 -14.19
CA ALA A 318 -2.19 28.05 -15.00
C ALA A 318 -2.08 28.34 -16.50
N ALA A 319 -2.08 29.62 -16.90
CA ALA A 319 -1.85 29.99 -18.30
C ALA A 319 -0.47 29.53 -18.83
N GLU A 320 0.59 29.63 -18.01
CA GLU A 320 1.91 29.11 -18.37
C GLU A 320 1.97 27.58 -18.39
N ALA A 321 1.27 26.91 -17.46
CA ALA A 321 1.11 25.46 -17.47
C ALA A 321 0.47 24.97 -18.77
N ARG A 322 -0.63 25.58 -19.23
CA ARG A 322 -1.27 25.25 -20.52
C ARG A 322 -0.32 25.43 -21.71
N LYS A 323 0.41 26.54 -21.75
CA LYS A 323 1.41 26.79 -22.81
C LYS A 323 2.54 25.77 -22.76
N TYR A 324 2.98 25.36 -21.57
CA TYR A 324 4.02 24.36 -21.41
C TYR A 324 3.54 22.99 -21.92
N TRP A 325 2.36 22.54 -21.48
CA TRP A 325 1.73 21.32 -21.96
C TRP A 325 1.51 21.33 -23.47
N GLN A 326 0.99 22.42 -24.03
CA GLN A 326 0.80 22.55 -25.47
C GLN A 326 2.10 22.31 -26.25
N ARG A 327 3.23 22.83 -25.76
CA ARG A 327 4.54 22.67 -26.40
C ARG A 327 5.11 21.27 -26.25
N GLN A 328 4.96 20.65 -25.08
CA GLN A 328 5.57 19.35 -24.78
C GLN A 328 4.74 18.18 -25.31
N VAL A 329 3.41 18.26 -25.15
CA VAL A 329 2.47 17.16 -25.39
C VAL A 329 1.65 17.42 -26.65
N THR A 330 0.73 18.40 -26.62
CA THR A 330 -0.28 18.55 -27.69
C THR A 330 0.33 18.81 -29.08
N ALA A 331 1.36 19.67 -29.18
CA ALA A 331 2.04 19.96 -30.45
C ALA A 331 2.80 18.75 -31.03
N ASN A 332 3.22 17.83 -30.16
CA ASN A 332 4.02 16.65 -30.52
C ASN A 332 3.19 15.36 -30.53
N ARG A 333 1.86 15.43 -30.39
CA ARG A 333 0.98 14.27 -30.24
C ARG A 333 1.05 13.26 -31.39
N ASN A 334 1.36 13.75 -32.60
CA ASN A 334 1.47 12.95 -33.82
C ASN A 334 2.90 12.42 -34.07
N LEU A 335 3.86 12.70 -33.18
CA LEU A 335 5.17 12.07 -33.26
C LEU A 335 5.09 10.57 -32.96
N SER A 336 6.14 9.86 -33.35
CA SER A 336 6.27 8.43 -33.08
C SER A 336 6.18 8.12 -31.59
N ASP A 337 5.80 6.89 -31.23
CA ASP A 337 5.55 6.52 -29.82
C ASP A 337 6.77 6.76 -28.92
N GLY A 338 8.01 6.71 -29.43
CA GLY A 338 9.22 7.04 -28.65
C GLY A 338 9.47 8.53 -28.40
N GLU A 339 8.73 9.41 -29.07
CA GLU A 339 8.95 10.86 -29.07
C GLU A 339 7.77 11.63 -28.48
N ASN A 340 6.55 11.08 -28.59
CA ASN A 340 5.34 11.65 -28.01
C ASN A 340 5.23 11.36 -26.49
N TYR A 341 4.23 11.96 -25.85
CA TYR A 341 4.02 11.86 -24.40
C TYR A 341 3.91 10.41 -23.87
N TYR A 342 3.36 9.48 -24.66
CA TYR A 342 3.08 8.11 -24.21
C TYR A 342 4.32 7.20 -24.15
N GLY A 343 5.36 7.44 -24.94
CA GLY A 343 6.62 6.68 -24.83
C GLY A 343 7.86 7.51 -24.50
N ASN A 344 7.75 8.83 -24.38
CA ASN A 344 8.87 9.68 -23.96
C ASN A 344 8.87 9.91 -22.44
N ARG A 345 9.60 9.05 -21.72
CA ARG A 345 9.78 9.12 -20.26
C ARG A 345 10.30 10.46 -19.75
N LYS A 346 11.06 11.22 -20.55
CA LYS A 346 11.54 12.54 -20.11
C LYS A 346 10.41 13.55 -19.95
N ILE A 347 9.34 13.41 -20.74
CA ILE A 347 8.13 14.23 -20.61
C ILE A 347 7.31 13.74 -19.41
N GLN A 348 7.15 12.41 -19.27
CA GLN A 348 6.40 11.80 -18.16
C GLN A 348 7.00 12.14 -16.78
N MET A 349 8.35 12.16 -16.70
CA MET A 349 9.11 12.47 -15.50
C MET A 349 9.46 13.97 -15.35
N ASP A 350 8.73 14.87 -16.02
CA ASP A 350 8.96 16.31 -15.89
C ASP A 350 8.14 16.91 -14.72
N PRO A 351 8.78 17.31 -13.60
CA PRO A 351 8.08 17.91 -12.45
C PRO A 351 7.51 19.31 -12.74
N HIS A 352 7.81 19.91 -13.90
CA HIS A 352 7.22 21.17 -14.35
C HIS A 352 6.00 20.97 -15.25
N LEU A 353 5.71 19.74 -15.68
CA LEU A 353 4.55 19.42 -16.50
C LEU A 353 3.29 19.27 -15.62
N ILE A 354 2.55 20.37 -15.48
CA ILE A 354 1.24 20.35 -14.83
C ILE A 354 0.24 19.66 -15.76
N ARG A 355 -0.34 18.56 -15.28
CA ARG A 355 -1.29 17.74 -16.04
C ARG A 355 -2.68 18.39 -16.06
N PRO A 356 -3.45 18.28 -17.16
CA PRO A 356 -4.79 18.86 -17.25
C PRO A 356 -5.77 18.22 -16.27
N PHE A 357 -5.56 16.96 -15.89
CA PHE A 357 -6.41 16.24 -14.95
C PHE A 357 -5.61 15.75 -13.76
N ARG A 358 -6.27 15.81 -12.60
CA ARG A 358 -5.86 15.12 -11.38
C ARG A 358 -6.66 13.81 -11.29
N PRO A 359 -6.01 12.64 -11.13
CA PRO A 359 -6.70 11.36 -11.00
C PRO A 359 -7.28 11.23 -9.59
N SER A 360 -8.59 11.00 -9.49
CA SER A 360 -9.28 10.61 -8.25
C SER A 360 -9.33 9.08 -8.19
N MET A 361 -9.00 8.51 -7.03
CA MET A 361 -8.97 7.06 -6.81
C MET A 361 -10.00 6.66 -5.76
N SER A 362 -10.89 5.72 -6.05
CA SER A 362 -11.78 5.12 -5.04
C SER A 362 -11.20 3.81 -4.49
N CYS A 363 -11.79 3.27 -3.42
CA CYS A 363 -11.42 1.96 -2.89
C CYS A 363 -11.64 0.84 -3.93
N GLY A 364 -12.60 1.05 -4.85
CA GLY A 364 -12.89 0.14 -5.96
C GLY A 364 -11.69 -0.13 -6.88
N PHE A 365 -10.74 0.80 -7.02
CA PHE A 365 -9.55 0.59 -7.86
C PHE A 365 -8.71 -0.61 -7.40
N CYS A 366 -8.61 -0.82 -6.08
CA CYS A 366 -7.91 -1.96 -5.51
C CYS A 366 -8.85 -3.12 -5.19
N HIS A 367 -10.09 -2.87 -4.75
CA HIS A 367 -10.94 -3.93 -4.19
C HIS A 367 -11.83 -4.67 -5.19
N ILE A 368 -11.92 -4.21 -6.43
CA ILE A 368 -12.72 -4.88 -7.46
C ILE A 368 -11.93 -5.97 -8.14
N GLY A 369 -12.51 -7.17 -8.18
CA GLY A 369 -11.95 -8.32 -8.86
C GLY A 369 -12.99 -9.08 -9.66
N ALA A 370 -12.50 -10.03 -10.47
CA ALA A 370 -13.34 -11.02 -11.13
C ALA A 370 -14.13 -11.82 -10.09
N HIS A 371 -15.45 -11.90 -10.28
CA HIS A 371 -16.36 -12.55 -9.36
C HIS A 371 -16.11 -14.07 -9.32
N PRO A 372 -15.75 -14.69 -8.19
CA PRO A 372 -15.46 -16.13 -8.13
C PRO A 372 -16.64 -17.02 -8.54
N LEU A 373 -17.88 -16.62 -8.20
CA LEU A 373 -19.06 -17.38 -8.61
C LEU A 373 -19.46 -17.19 -10.09
N LEU A 374 -18.99 -16.11 -10.72
CA LEU A 374 -19.37 -15.70 -12.07
C LEU A 374 -18.19 -15.00 -12.78
N PRO A 375 -17.04 -15.68 -12.95
CA PRO A 375 -15.86 -15.02 -13.49
C PRO A 375 -16.08 -14.58 -14.94
N PRO A 376 -15.43 -13.51 -15.40
CA PRO A 376 -15.52 -13.09 -16.79
C PRO A 376 -14.86 -14.13 -17.70
N LEU A 377 -15.51 -14.45 -18.81
CA LEU A 377 -14.91 -15.25 -19.88
C LEU A 377 -13.74 -14.51 -20.56
N ASP A 378 -13.91 -13.21 -20.75
CA ASP A 378 -12.88 -12.30 -21.24
C ASP A 378 -12.61 -11.25 -20.15
N PRO A 379 -11.53 -11.42 -19.37
CA PRO A 379 -11.17 -10.47 -18.33
C PRO A 379 -10.85 -9.05 -18.84
N GLU A 380 -10.55 -8.87 -20.13
CA GLU A 380 -10.34 -7.54 -20.71
C GLU A 380 -11.67 -6.83 -21.03
N ASN A 381 -12.76 -7.58 -21.19
CA ASN A 381 -14.10 -7.06 -21.45
C ASN A 381 -15.12 -7.64 -20.45
N PRO A 382 -14.96 -7.37 -19.14
CA PRO A 382 -15.87 -7.89 -18.13
C PRO A 382 -17.25 -7.24 -18.25
N ARG A 383 -18.29 -7.98 -17.85
CA ARG A 383 -19.63 -7.42 -17.60
C ARG A 383 -19.79 -7.10 -16.12
N TRP A 384 -20.81 -6.32 -15.76
CA TRP A 384 -21.05 -5.93 -14.37
C TRP A 384 -21.28 -7.14 -13.45
N GLU A 385 -22.01 -8.15 -13.91
CA GLU A 385 -22.23 -9.42 -13.19
C GLU A 385 -20.94 -10.24 -12.97
N ASN A 386 -19.87 -9.93 -13.70
CA ASN A 386 -18.58 -10.59 -13.55
C ASN A 386 -17.67 -9.94 -12.51
N LEU A 387 -18.13 -8.90 -11.81
CA LEU A 387 -17.32 -8.12 -10.88
C LEU A 387 -17.86 -8.21 -9.45
N SER A 388 -16.93 -8.33 -8.50
CA SER A 388 -17.21 -8.26 -7.08
C SER A 388 -16.46 -7.09 -6.44
N SER A 389 -17.13 -6.38 -5.55
CA SER A 389 -16.59 -5.26 -4.76
C SER A 389 -15.88 -5.68 -3.47
N ILE A 390 -15.98 -6.96 -3.09
CA ILE A 390 -15.49 -7.49 -1.80
C ILE A 390 -14.37 -8.52 -1.92
N ILE A 391 -14.08 -9.04 -3.12
CA ILE A 391 -13.07 -10.11 -3.29
C ILE A 391 -11.62 -9.60 -3.24
N GLY A 392 -11.40 -8.30 -3.52
CA GLY A 392 -10.06 -7.75 -3.73
C GLY A 392 -9.54 -8.01 -5.15
N SER A 393 -8.75 -7.08 -5.71
CA SER A 393 -8.16 -7.26 -7.04
C SER A 393 -6.97 -8.21 -6.99
N GLN A 394 -7.24 -9.52 -7.02
CA GLN A 394 -6.22 -10.57 -6.86
C GLN A 394 -5.17 -10.63 -7.98
N HIS A 395 -5.41 -9.94 -9.10
CA HIS A 395 -4.50 -9.90 -10.24
C HIS A 395 -3.74 -8.57 -10.36
N TRP A 396 -4.02 -7.62 -9.46
CA TRP A 396 -3.41 -6.29 -9.40
C TRP A 396 -1.88 -6.34 -9.36
N LYS A 397 -1.18 -5.54 -10.18
CA LYS A 397 0.29 -5.49 -10.20
C LYS A 397 0.86 -4.15 -9.75
N PRO A 398 1.33 -4.00 -8.49
CA PRO A 398 1.80 -2.72 -7.93
C PRO A 398 2.82 -1.99 -8.79
N GLN A 399 3.86 -2.68 -9.28
CA GLN A 399 4.88 -2.05 -10.14
C GLN A 399 4.27 -1.39 -11.37
N ARG A 400 3.30 -2.05 -12.03
CA ARG A 400 2.71 -1.54 -13.28
C ARG A 400 1.77 -0.37 -13.05
N ASN A 401 1.30 -0.20 -11.82
CA ASN A 401 0.26 0.76 -11.46
C ASN A 401 0.76 1.94 -10.63
N PHE A 402 1.96 1.83 -10.03
CA PHE A 402 2.60 2.88 -9.21
C PHE A 402 4.07 3.17 -9.58
N ALA A 403 4.60 2.48 -10.59
CA ALA A 403 5.94 2.71 -11.14
C ALA A 403 5.98 2.48 -12.66
N ASN A 404 4.96 2.95 -13.37
CA ASN A 404 4.80 2.74 -14.80
C ASN A 404 5.83 3.52 -15.67
N SER A 405 6.53 4.49 -15.08
CA SER A 405 7.48 5.36 -15.79
C SER A 405 8.92 4.83 -15.72
N VAL A 406 9.25 3.96 -14.77
CA VAL A 406 10.61 3.40 -14.59
C VAL A 406 10.77 2.00 -15.22
N ASP A 407 12.01 1.57 -15.46
CA ASP A 407 12.32 0.24 -16.01
C ASP A 407 13.11 -0.66 -15.04
N GLY A 408 13.33 -1.90 -15.44
CA GLY A 408 14.02 -2.91 -14.64
C GLY A 408 15.50 -2.63 -14.34
N LYS A 409 16.12 -1.57 -14.89
CA LYS A 409 17.46 -1.16 -14.42
C LYS A 409 17.37 -0.34 -13.13
N ASN A 410 16.21 0.27 -12.85
CA ASN A 410 15.99 1.02 -11.62
C ASN A 410 15.66 0.07 -10.46
N PHE A 411 16.33 0.23 -9.32
CA PHE A 411 16.06 -0.57 -8.13
C PHE A 411 14.62 -0.39 -7.61
N LEU A 412 14.03 0.81 -7.75
CA LEU A 412 12.66 1.07 -7.30
C LEU A 412 11.60 0.30 -8.10
N TYR A 413 11.90 -0.05 -9.37
CA TYR A 413 11.07 -0.98 -10.14
C TYR A 413 11.02 -2.34 -9.43
N HIS A 414 12.16 -2.83 -8.95
CA HIS A 414 12.25 -4.12 -8.27
C HIS A 414 11.66 -4.10 -6.86
N PHE A 415 11.67 -2.95 -6.17
CA PHE A 415 10.94 -2.80 -4.92
C PHE A 415 9.45 -3.07 -5.12
N LEU A 416 8.81 -2.38 -6.06
CA LEU A 416 7.38 -2.56 -6.32
C LEU A 416 7.06 -3.89 -7.00
N ASN A 417 8.00 -4.45 -7.77
CA ASN A 417 7.85 -5.77 -8.38
C ASN A 417 8.14 -6.92 -7.41
N SER A 418 8.70 -6.63 -6.23
CA SER A 418 8.85 -7.61 -5.14
C SER A 418 7.53 -7.91 -4.43
N GLN A 419 6.52 -7.08 -4.68
CA GLN A 419 5.15 -7.24 -4.19
C GLN A 419 4.39 -8.12 -5.20
N PRO A 420 4.00 -9.36 -4.84
CA PRO A 420 3.34 -10.26 -5.79
C PRO A 420 1.99 -9.74 -6.26
N PRO A 421 1.46 -10.23 -7.39
CA PRO A 421 0.13 -9.84 -7.85
C PRO A 421 -0.95 -10.06 -6.78
N GLY A 422 -1.93 -9.15 -6.72
CA GLY A 422 -2.99 -9.17 -5.71
C GLY A 422 -2.58 -8.60 -4.35
N THR A 423 -1.41 -7.98 -4.27
CA THR A 423 -0.89 -7.37 -3.04
C THR A 423 -0.55 -5.89 -3.26
N ILE A 424 -0.38 -5.14 -2.17
CA ILE A 424 0.13 -3.77 -2.17
C ILE A 424 0.71 -3.41 -0.79
N ASP A 425 1.82 -2.68 -0.78
CA ASP A 425 2.32 -1.98 0.40
C ASP A 425 1.81 -0.52 0.41
N THR A 426 0.74 -0.26 1.17
CA THR A 426 0.21 1.10 1.33
C THR A 426 1.12 2.00 2.16
N SER A 427 2.10 1.45 2.88
CA SER A 427 3.14 2.22 3.56
C SER A 427 4.12 2.84 2.55
N LEU A 428 4.05 2.56 1.25
CA LEU A 428 4.85 3.26 0.23
C LEU A 428 4.75 4.79 0.36
N VAL A 429 3.56 5.30 0.71
CA VAL A 429 3.30 6.74 0.84
C VAL A 429 3.44 7.26 2.28
N SER A 430 3.25 6.39 3.29
CA SER A 430 3.56 6.62 4.71
C SER A 430 4.61 5.64 5.19
N THR A 431 5.86 5.81 4.76
CA THR A 431 6.86 4.75 4.92
C THR A 431 7.26 4.59 6.38
N ASP A 432 7.12 3.36 6.88
CA ASP A 432 7.71 2.94 8.14
C ASP A 432 9.04 2.20 7.93
N HIS A 433 9.59 2.28 6.71
CA HIS A 433 10.83 1.64 6.28
C HIS A 433 10.81 0.12 6.41
N LEU A 434 9.65 -0.48 6.10
CA LEU A 434 9.50 -1.91 5.91
C LEU A 434 8.93 -2.16 4.52
N ASN A 435 9.51 -3.11 3.78
CA ASN A 435 8.85 -3.74 2.65
C ASN A 435 7.83 -4.74 3.21
N ASN A 436 6.61 -4.28 3.49
CA ASN A 436 5.58 -5.03 4.22
C ASN A 436 4.27 -5.19 3.43
N THR A 437 4.44 -5.49 2.15
CA THR A 437 3.41 -5.87 1.18
C THR A 437 2.30 -6.72 1.80
N ASN A 438 1.05 -6.38 1.47
CA ASN A 438 -0.13 -7.05 2.00
C ASN A 438 -1.14 -7.44 0.90
N VAL A 439 -1.86 -8.54 1.06
CA VAL A 439 -2.95 -8.91 0.16
C VAL A 439 -4.03 -7.83 0.19
N ILE A 440 -4.61 -7.55 -0.98
CA ILE A 440 -5.83 -6.76 -1.05
C ILE A 440 -6.96 -7.65 -0.53
N ASN A 441 -7.28 -7.50 0.75
CA ASN A 441 -8.10 -8.46 1.49
C ASN A 441 -9.51 -8.61 0.88
N ALA A 442 -9.96 -9.86 0.84
CA ALA A 442 -11.37 -10.16 0.69
C ALA A 442 -12.14 -9.80 1.97
N ILE A 443 -13.36 -9.27 1.82
CA ILE A 443 -14.22 -8.81 2.91
C ILE A 443 -15.38 -9.80 3.05
N TYR A 444 -15.23 -10.76 3.96
CA TYR A 444 -16.22 -11.80 4.20
C TYR A 444 -16.85 -11.73 5.59
N ASP A 445 -18.14 -12.00 5.63
CA ASP A 445 -18.98 -12.22 6.80
C ASP A 445 -18.80 -11.19 7.93
N VAL A 446 -18.82 -9.90 7.55
CA VAL A 446 -18.66 -8.78 8.49
C VAL A 446 -19.70 -8.82 9.63
N PRO A 447 -21.00 -9.14 9.41
CA PRO A 447 -21.95 -9.26 10.51
C PRO A 447 -21.49 -10.22 11.62
N SER A 448 -21.05 -11.43 11.29
CA SER A 448 -20.58 -12.41 12.28
C SER A 448 -19.28 -11.97 12.96
N ARG A 449 -18.41 -11.23 12.25
CA ARG A 449 -17.19 -10.64 12.84
C ARG A 449 -17.52 -9.58 13.90
N ILE A 450 -18.54 -8.75 13.65
CA ILE A 450 -19.01 -7.76 14.63
C ILE A 450 -19.59 -8.47 15.85
N GLU A 451 -20.42 -9.50 15.68
CA GLU A 451 -20.95 -10.30 16.80
C GLU A 451 -19.81 -10.91 17.64
N ARG A 452 -18.81 -11.51 16.98
CA ARG A 452 -17.63 -12.05 17.66
C ARG A 452 -16.87 -10.98 18.43
N SER A 453 -16.79 -9.75 17.91
CA SER A 453 -16.09 -8.64 18.58
C SER A 453 -16.66 -8.32 19.97
N LEU A 454 -17.98 -8.50 20.15
CA LEU A 454 -18.69 -8.23 21.41
C LEU A 454 -18.40 -9.27 22.50
N THR A 455 -17.82 -10.41 22.14
CA THR A 455 -17.47 -11.50 23.06
C THR A 455 -15.98 -11.57 23.36
N LYS A 456 -15.19 -10.62 22.84
CA LYS A 456 -13.77 -10.45 23.16
C LYS A 456 -13.60 -9.39 24.25
N PRO A 457 -12.51 -9.41 25.04
CA PRO A 457 -12.20 -8.30 25.93
C PRO A 457 -12.06 -7.02 25.09
N PRO A 458 -12.67 -5.90 25.50
CA PRO A 458 -12.59 -4.66 24.75
C PRO A 458 -11.16 -4.08 24.83
N GLU A 459 -10.81 -3.25 23.85
CA GLU A 459 -9.54 -2.54 23.79
C GLU A 459 -9.66 -1.19 24.49
N LYS A 460 -8.72 -0.88 25.38
CA LYS A 460 -8.58 0.44 26.00
C LYS A 460 -8.21 1.47 24.93
N GLN A 461 -8.96 2.55 24.84
CA GLN A 461 -8.78 3.60 23.85
C GLN A 461 -7.82 4.69 24.36
N ALA A 462 -7.00 5.27 23.49
CA ALA A 462 -6.20 6.44 23.84
C ALA A 462 -7.05 7.72 23.77
N GLY A 463 -6.59 8.82 24.41
CA GLY A 463 -7.36 10.07 24.48
C GLY A 463 -7.78 10.63 23.11
N ALA A 464 -6.92 10.54 22.09
CA ALA A 464 -7.25 10.97 20.73
C ALA A 464 -8.39 10.16 20.10
N ASN A 465 -8.54 8.87 20.47
CA ASN A 465 -9.61 8.01 19.96
C ASN A 465 -10.99 8.44 20.47
N LEU A 466 -11.06 9.08 21.65
CA LEU A 466 -12.31 9.63 22.18
C LEU A 466 -12.92 10.69 21.26
N LEU A 467 -12.11 11.28 20.38
CA LEU A 467 -12.65 12.18 19.37
C LEU A 467 -13.65 11.44 18.49
N PHE A 468 -13.44 10.18 18.06
CA PHE A 468 -14.36 9.53 17.12
C PHE A 468 -15.80 9.33 17.63
N TYR A 469 -15.99 9.15 18.94
CA TYR A 469 -17.25 8.67 19.52
C TYR A 469 -18.24 9.78 19.97
N GLY A 470 -18.53 10.76 19.11
CA GLY A 470 -19.65 11.69 19.33
C GLY A 470 -19.43 12.84 20.32
N ARG A 471 -20.50 13.62 20.59
CA ARG A 471 -20.46 15.04 21.00
C ARG A 471 -20.46 15.32 22.51
N SER A 472 -20.74 14.33 23.35
CA SER A 472 -20.71 14.43 24.83
C SER A 472 -19.87 13.30 25.41
N ALA A 473 -19.15 13.60 26.49
CA ALA A 473 -18.21 12.67 27.13
C ALA A 473 -18.83 11.41 27.69
N ASP A 474 -20.11 11.48 28.02
CA ASP A 474 -20.87 10.39 28.65
C ASP A 474 -21.10 9.21 27.68
N GLU A 475 -20.94 9.42 26.37
CA GLU A 475 -21.17 8.39 25.32
C GLU A 475 -19.86 7.80 24.75
N SER A 476 -18.69 8.37 25.06
CA SER A 476 -17.41 7.88 24.53
C SER A 476 -16.86 6.74 25.39
N PRO A 477 -16.81 5.50 24.88
CA PRO A 477 -16.33 4.39 25.67
C PRO A 477 -14.80 4.46 25.78
N LEU A 478 -14.31 4.45 27.01
CA LEU A 478 -12.89 4.29 27.32
C LEU A 478 -12.33 2.91 26.88
N GLU A 479 -13.23 1.95 26.66
CA GLU A 479 -12.93 0.62 26.16
C GLU A 479 -13.90 0.26 25.02
N ALA A 480 -13.39 -0.10 23.85
CA ALA A 480 -14.22 -0.40 22.68
C ALA A 480 -14.02 -1.84 22.18
N PRO A 481 -15.08 -2.52 21.69
CA PRO A 481 -14.93 -3.80 21.02
C PRO A 481 -14.00 -3.69 19.81
N CYS A 482 -13.11 -4.66 19.64
CA CYS A 482 -12.22 -4.71 18.50
C CYS A 482 -12.60 -5.88 17.59
N PRO A 483 -13.08 -5.59 16.36
CA PRO A 483 -13.46 -6.64 15.44
C PRO A 483 -12.25 -7.42 14.90
N MET A 484 -11.07 -6.80 14.82
CA MET A 484 -9.85 -7.40 14.24
C MET A 484 -10.09 -7.86 12.79
N VAL A 485 -10.95 -7.16 12.06
CA VAL A 485 -11.16 -7.32 10.60
C VAL A 485 -9.92 -6.82 9.86
N LEU A 486 -9.32 -5.74 10.34
CA LEU A 486 -8.05 -5.20 9.84
C LEU A 486 -6.86 -5.80 10.61
N PHE A 487 -5.66 -5.32 10.31
CA PHE A 487 -4.40 -5.77 10.90
C PHE A 487 -4.28 -5.26 12.36
N PRO A 488 -3.28 -5.70 13.16
CA PRO A 488 -3.47 -5.84 14.61
C PRO A 488 -3.71 -4.55 15.39
N GLY A 489 -3.42 -3.38 14.81
CA GLY A 489 -3.70 -2.08 15.41
C GLY A 489 -4.74 -1.25 14.66
N GLU A 490 -5.01 -1.54 13.39
CA GLU A 490 -5.68 -0.62 12.48
C GLU A 490 -7.18 -0.44 12.69
N ASP A 491 -7.85 -1.40 13.32
CA ASP A 491 -9.25 -1.34 13.74
C ASP A 491 -9.44 -1.61 15.24
N SER A 492 -8.36 -1.49 16.01
CA SER A 492 -8.39 -1.56 17.48
C SER A 492 -9.19 -0.42 18.13
N VAL A 493 -9.51 0.59 17.33
CA VAL A 493 -10.37 1.74 17.64
C VAL A 493 -11.84 1.51 17.23
N GLY A 494 -12.22 0.29 16.92
CA GLY A 494 -13.55 -0.06 16.44
C GLY A 494 -13.77 0.20 14.95
N THR A 495 -14.94 -0.20 14.46
CA THR A 495 -15.25 -0.29 13.03
C THR A 495 -15.40 1.06 12.34
N GLU A 496 -16.12 2.01 12.93
CA GLU A 496 -16.37 3.31 12.28
C GLU A 496 -15.08 4.12 12.08
N PRO A 497 -14.18 4.25 13.08
CA PRO A 497 -12.91 4.95 12.87
C PRO A 497 -11.98 4.22 11.90
N ALA A 498 -12.02 2.88 11.89
CA ALA A 498 -11.29 2.07 10.93
C ALA A 498 -11.76 2.34 9.49
N LEU A 499 -13.08 2.39 9.24
CA LEU A 499 -13.66 2.77 7.95
C LEU A 499 -13.29 4.20 7.56
N ALA A 500 -13.31 5.15 8.50
CA ALA A 500 -12.94 6.53 8.26
C ALA A 500 -11.48 6.64 7.76
N ARG A 501 -10.57 5.86 8.35
CA ARG A 501 -9.15 5.85 8.01
C ARG A 501 -8.87 5.33 6.60
N VAL A 502 -9.68 4.43 6.04
CA VAL A 502 -9.42 3.86 4.70
C VAL A 502 -9.24 4.95 3.64
N TYR A 503 -10.01 6.04 3.72
CA TYR A 503 -9.89 7.17 2.80
C TYR A 503 -8.61 7.99 2.99
N LEU A 504 -8.07 8.06 4.21
CA LEU A 504 -6.75 8.66 4.44
C LEU A 504 -5.67 7.84 3.76
N ASN A 505 -5.70 6.50 3.85
CA ASN A 505 -4.71 5.61 3.23
C ASN A 505 -4.61 5.78 1.70
N ILE A 506 -5.67 6.27 1.04
CA ILE A 506 -5.68 6.56 -0.40
C ILE A 506 -5.56 8.05 -0.73
N GLY A 507 -5.20 8.90 0.24
CA GLY A 507 -4.80 10.30 0.01
C GLY A 507 -5.82 11.39 0.36
N MET A 508 -6.90 11.09 1.09
CA MET A 508 -7.80 12.13 1.61
C MET A 508 -7.01 13.13 2.49
N PHE A 509 -7.39 14.41 2.41
CA PHE A 509 -6.73 15.53 3.10
C PHE A 509 -5.22 15.60 2.82
N SER A 510 -4.89 15.58 1.52
CA SER A 510 -3.54 15.54 0.96
C SER A 510 -2.57 16.60 1.50
N GLU A 511 -3.07 17.78 1.84
CA GLU A 511 -2.29 18.93 2.26
C GLU A 511 -1.65 18.68 3.64
N GLN A 512 -2.30 17.85 4.46
CA GLN A 512 -1.77 17.46 5.76
C GLN A 512 -0.65 16.42 5.64
N TRP A 513 -0.67 15.58 4.58
CA TRP A 513 0.35 14.57 4.33
C TRP A 513 1.76 15.17 4.20
N GLU A 514 1.92 16.29 3.48
CA GLU A 514 3.20 17.01 3.35
C GLU A 514 3.74 17.52 4.70
N LYS A 515 2.84 17.72 5.66
CA LYS A 515 3.19 18.22 6.98
C LYS A 515 3.54 17.06 7.91
N VAL A 516 2.87 15.91 7.82
CA VAL A 516 3.04 14.78 8.75
C VAL A 516 4.16 13.81 8.41
N ASP A 517 4.55 13.73 7.14
CA ASP A 517 5.59 12.82 6.66
C ASP A 517 6.37 13.45 5.49
N ASN A 518 7.44 12.81 5.02
CA ASN A 518 8.03 13.04 3.70
C ASN A 518 7.68 11.84 2.79
N PRO A 519 6.61 11.93 1.97
CA PRO A 519 6.16 10.80 1.18
C PRO A 519 7.26 10.29 0.23
N VAL A 520 7.26 8.98 -0.01
CA VAL A 520 8.20 8.24 -0.91
C VAL A 520 9.62 8.02 -0.38
N ILE A 521 10.30 9.02 0.21
CA ILE A 521 11.69 8.86 0.67
C ILE A 521 11.84 8.75 2.21
N GLY A 522 10.91 9.31 3.00
CA GLY A 522 10.81 9.03 4.45
C GLY A 522 11.93 9.58 5.34
N PHE A 523 12.71 10.58 4.91
CA PHE A 523 13.79 11.13 5.75
C PHE A 523 13.34 12.11 6.85
N LYS A 524 12.07 12.50 6.87
CA LYS A 524 11.51 13.34 7.93
C LYS A 524 10.88 12.41 8.98
N PRO A 525 11.15 12.59 10.29
CA PRO A 525 10.42 11.85 11.31
C PRO A 525 8.91 12.04 11.12
N GLN A 526 8.17 10.93 11.13
CA GLN A 526 6.72 10.96 11.10
C GLN A 526 6.17 11.72 12.31
N ARG A 527 4.97 12.27 12.15
CA ARG A 527 4.11 12.74 13.25
C ARG A 527 2.68 12.24 13.05
N PRO A 528 1.86 12.18 14.11
CA PRO A 528 0.47 11.72 13.98
C PRO A 528 -0.35 12.56 12.99
N PHE A 529 -1.15 11.87 12.18
CA PHE A 529 -2.21 12.47 11.39
C PHE A 529 -3.39 12.75 12.32
N SER A 530 -3.42 13.94 12.93
CA SER A 530 -4.35 14.20 14.03
C SER A 530 -5.83 14.21 13.60
N VAL A 531 -6.67 13.53 14.38
CA VAL A 531 -8.14 13.56 14.19
C VAL A 531 -8.70 14.96 14.49
N ALA A 532 -8.15 15.65 15.49
CA ALA A 532 -8.55 17.00 15.84
C ALA A 532 -8.30 17.98 14.68
N THR A 533 -7.12 17.89 14.06
CA THR A 533 -6.80 18.67 12.85
C THR A 533 -7.74 18.33 11.70
N SER A 534 -7.98 17.04 11.46
CA SER A 534 -8.86 16.58 10.36
C SER A 534 -10.27 17.15 10.48
N ARG A 535 -10.87 17.16 11.68
CA ARG A 535 -12.20 17.74 11.92
C ARG A 535 -12.27 19.24 11.79
N ARG A 536 -11.20 19.96 12.15
CA ARG A 536 -11.14 21.42 12.07
C ARG A 536 -10.90 21.89 10.64
N ASN A 537 -10.02 21.19 9.92
CA ASN A 537 -9.36 21.72 8.73
C ASN A 537 -9.67 20.95 7.44
N SER A 538 -10.49 19.89 7.47
CA SER A 538 -10.87 19.16 6.26
C SER A 538 -12.38 18.94 6.10
N VAL A 539 -12.93 19.48 5.01
CA VAL A 539 -14.32 19.24 4.59
C VAL A 539 -14.52 17.81 4.12
N TYR A 540 -13.51 17.20 3.48
CA TYR A 540 -13.58 15.79 3.10
C TYR A 540 -13.66 14.87 4.32
N TRP A 541 -12.86 15.13 5.36
CA TRP A 541 -12.96 14.39 6.63
C TRP A 541 -14.34 14.57 7.28
N MET A 542 -14.83 15.81 7.38
CA MET A 542 -16.15 16.09 7.95
C MET A 542 -17.27 15.37 7.17
N THR A 543 -17.17 15.32 5.85
CA THR A 543 -18.10 14.58 4.99
C THR A 543 -17.99 13.07 5.24
N ASN A 544 -16.76 12.56 5.33
CA ASN A 544 -16.48 11.15 5.53
C ASN A 544 -17.13 10.65 6.83
N GLU A 545 -16.78 11.32 7.92
CA GLU A 545 -17.21 10.99 9.28
C GLU A 545 -18.73 11.13 9.45
N LYS A 546 -19.30 12.24 8.98
CA LYS A 546 -20.72 12.54 9.21
C LYS A 546 -21.67 11.71 8.34
N TYR A 547 -21.28 11.42 7.10
CA TYR A 547 -22.20 10.84 6.11
C TYR A 547 -21.71 9.50 5.56
N ARG A 548 -20.45 9.40 5.13
CA ARG A 548 -19.97 8.27 4.31
C ARG A 548 -19.72 7.00 5.12
N VAL A 549 -19.12 7.13 6.30
CA VAL A 549 -18.84 6.00 7.20
C VAL A 549 -20.13 5.27 7.63
N PRO A 550 -21.20 5.96 8.08
CA PRO A 550 -22.48 5.30 8.35
C PRO A 550 -23.02 4.51 7.15
N TYR A 551 -22.97 5.08 5.94
CA TYR A 551 -23.43 4.39 4.73
C TYR A 551 -22.60 3.14 4.41
N LEU A 552 -21.26 3.23 4.52
CA LEU A 552 -20.36 2.09 4.33
C LEU A 552 -20.66 0.96 5.32
N ALA A 553 -20.87 1.31 6.59
CA ALA A 553 -21.24 0.34 7.61
C ALA A 553 -22.57 -0.35 7.25
N ARG A 554 -23.58 0.38 6.76
CA ARG A 554 -24.84 -0.22 6.28
C ARG A 554 -24.62 -1.19 5.13
N PHE A 555 -23.74 -0.86 4.18
CA PHE A 555 -23.42 -1.78 3.08
C PHE A 555 -22.78 -3.06 3.59
N PHE A 556 -21.70 -2.99 4.37
CA PHE A 556 -20.98 -4.18 4.84
C PHE A 556 -21.76 -5.03 5.86
N LEU A 557 -22.77 -4.45 6.52
CA LEU A 557 -23.65 -5.16 7.47
C LEU A 557 -24.96 -5.65 6.84
N LEU A 558 -25.24 -5.33 5.57
CA LEU A 558 -26.44 -5.79 4.89
C LEU A 558 -26.52 -7.32 4.92
N GLY A 559 -27.71 -7.83 5.19
CA GLY A 559 -27.97 -9.27 5.36
C GLY A 559 -27.58 -9.84 6.73
N GLY A 560 -27.10 -9.00 7.66
CA GLY A 560 -26.92 -9.36 9.06
C GLY A 560 -28.24 -9.37 9.85
N PRO A 561 -28.24 -9.87 11.10
CA PRO A 561 -29.41 -9.83 11.96
C PRO A 561 -29.91 -8.39 12.19
N ASP A 562 -31.21 -8.22 12.41
CA ASP A 562 -31.78 -6.92 12.78
C ASP A 562 -31.39 -6.50 14.21
N GLY A 563 -31.83 -5.30 14.63
CA GLY A 563 -31.54 -4.80 15.98
C GLY A 563 -32.15 -5.61 17.13
N GLU A 564 -33.03 -6.56 16.83
CA GLU A 564 -33.68 -7.48 17.76
C GLU A 564 -33.12 -8.90 17.68
N GLY A 565 -32.16 -9.14 16.78
CA GLY A 565 -31.50 -10.43 16.56
C GLY A 565 -32.23 -11.36 15.58
N ASN A 566 -33.27 -10.89 14.87
CA ASN A 566 -33.95 -11.70 13.87
C ASN A 566 -33.08 -11.84 12.60
N PRO A 567 -33.08 -12.99 11.92
CA PRO A 567 -32.37 -13.17 10.66
C PRO A 567 -32.88 -12.21 9.57
N SER A 568 -31.96 -11.71 8.74
CA SER A 568 -32.33 -10.95 7.55
C SER A 568 -32.97 -11.85 6.47
N PRO A 569 -34.00 -11.36 5.74
CA PRO A 569 -34.57 -12.06 4.60
C PRO A 569 -33.68 -12.06 3.36
N VAL A 570 -32.69 -11.15 3.29
CA VAL A 570 -31.76 -11.03 2.16
C VAL A 570 -30.37 -11.59 2.51
N PRO A 571 -29.61 -12.11 1.51
CA PRO A 571 -28.24 -12.56 1.70
C PRO A 571 -27.30 -11.45 2.19
N LYS A 572 -26.21 -11.84 2.87
CA LYS A 572 -25.17 -10.91 3.29
C LYS A 572 -24.47 -10.28 2.07
N SER A 573 -24.25 -8.97 2.09
CA SER A 573 -23.41 -8.30 1.07
C SER A 573 -21.97 -8.81 1.08
N THR A 574 -21.51 -9.28 2.24
CA THR A 574 -20.20 -9.91 2.45
C THR A 574 -20.31 -11.44 2.52
N ALA A 575 -21.30 -12.05 1.85
CA ALA A 575 -21.49 -13.50 1.90
C ALA A 575 -20.25 -14.27 1.38
N ALA A 576 -20.02 -15.45 1.96
CA ALA A 576 -19.04 -16.40 1.44
C ALA A 576 -19.37 -16.81 0.00
N MET A 577 -18.34 -16.92 -0.84
CA MET A 577 -18.45 -17.39 -2.21
C MET A 577 -18.07 -18.87 -2.27
N LYS A 578 -19.05 -19.75 -2.02
CA LYS A 578 -18.80 -21.19 -1.92
C LYS A 578 -18.60 -21.81 -3.30
N LEU A 579 -17.65 -22.74 -3.39
CA LEU A 579 -17.39 -23.49 -4.62
C LEU A 579 -18.65 -24.25 -5.10
N ALA A 580 -19.42 -24.81 -4.17
CA ALA A 580 -20.65 -25.53 -4.49
C ALA A 580 -21.68 -24.65 -5.23
N ASP A 581 -21.81 -23.38 -4.84
CA ASP A 581 -22.74 -22.44 -5.48
C ASP A 581 -22.29 -22.13 -6.92
N ALA A 582 -20.98 -21.92 -7.11
CA ALA A 582 -20.39 -21.71 -8.44
C ALA A 582 -20.60 -22.92 -9.36
N LEU A 583 -20.30 -24.14 -8.87
CA LEU A 583 -20.47 -25.37 -9.65
C LEU A 583 -21.95 -25.63 -9.99
N LYS A 584 -22.86 -25.48 -9.03
CA LYS A 584 -24.30 -25.65 -9.24
C LYS A 584 -24.84 -24.65 -10.28
N HIS A 585 -24.41 -23.40 -10.18
CA HIS A 585 -24.80 -22.39 -11.16
C HIS A 585 -24.35 -22.79 -12.57
N HIS A 586 -23.09 -23.21 -12.74
CA HIS A 586 -22.59 -23.62 -14.06
C HIS A 586 -23.24 -24.88 -14.63
N GLU A 587 -23.57 -25.87 -13.79
CA GLU A 587 -24.28 -27.08 -14.24
C GLU A 587 -25.70 -26.79 -14.73
N THR A 588 -26.34 -25.74 -14.20
CA THR A 588 -27.71 -25.34 -14.55
C THR A 588 -27.75 -24.38 -15.74
N THR A 589 -26.88 -23.36 -15.80
CA THR A 589 -26.82 -22.39 -16.90
C THR A 589 -26.08 -22.88 -18.14
N GLY A 590 -25.11 -23.79 -17.98
CA GLY A 590 -24.41 -24.46 -19.09
C GLY A 590 -25.33 -25.27 -20.03
N LYS A 591 -26.59 -25.48 -19.63
CA LYS A 591 -27.63 -26.14 -20.44
C LYS A 591 -28.52 -25.15 -21.23
N SER A 592 -28.47 -23.84 -21.01
CA SER A 592 -29.53 -22.93 -21.49
C SER A 592 -29.16 -21.74 -22.41
N LEU A 593 -27.90 -21.32 -22.66
CA LEU A 593 -27.62 -20.14 -23.52
C LEU A 593 -26.35 -20.22 -24.42
N ALA A 594 -26.35 -19.39 -25.47
CA ALA A 594 -25.62 -19.47 -26.73
C ALA A 594 -24.12 -19.06 -26.74
N GLU A 595 -23.36 -19.30 -25.67
CA GLU A 595 -21.90 -18.98 -25.59
C GLU A 595 -21.05 -20.25 -25.42
N GLN A 596 -21.30 -21.27 -26.26
CA GLN A 596 -20.83 -22.64 -26.00
C GLN A 596 -19.30 -22.85 -26.00
N ALA A 597 -18.50 -22.14 -26.81
CA ALA A 597 -17.11 -22.53 -27.03
C ALA A 597 -16.13 -22.25 -25.85
N PRO A 598 -16.12 -21.06 -25.21
CA PRO A 598 -15.19 -20.79 -24.10
C PRO A 598 -15.57 -21.53 -22.82
N TRP A 599 -16.87 -21.64 -22.52
CA TRP A 599 -17.35 -22.42 -21.37
C TRP A 599 -17.15 -23.93 -21.54
N GLN A 600 -17.08 -24.45 -22.78
CA GLN A 600 -16.70 -25.84 -23.03
C GLN A 600 -15.27 -26.14 -22.60
N GLU A 601 -14.33 -25.21 -22.82
CA GLU A 601 -12.96 -25.36 -22.37
C GLU A 601 -12.89 -25.39 -20.84
N GLU A 602 -13.56 -24.45 -20.18
CA GLU A 602 -13.66 -24.41 -18.72
C GLU A 602 -14.30 -25.69 -18.15
N ASN A 603 -15.40 -26.16 -18.74
CA ASN A 603 -16.03 -27.43 -18.37
C ASN A 603 -15.08 -28.61 -18.55
N THR A 604 -14.31 -28.64 -19.64
CA THR A 604 -13.31 -29.69 -19.86
C THR A 604 -12.22 -29.66 -18.79
N ARG A 605 -11.76 -28.46 -18.41
CA ARG A 605 -10.79 -28.28 -17.32
C ARG A 605 -11.37 -28.71 -15.97
N LEU A 606 -12.62 -28.38 -15.69
CA LEU A 606 -13.31 -28.76 -14.45
C LEU A 606 -13.56 -30.26 -14.37
N GLU A 607 -14.01 -30.91 -15.45
CA GLU A 607 -14.17 -32.37 -15.49
C GLU A 607 -12.82 -33.09 -15.34
N LYS A 608 -11.78 -32.57 -16.00
CA LYS A 608 -10.40 -33.05 -15.77
C LYS A 608 -10.01 -32.89 -14.30
N TRP A 609 -10.18 -31.71 -13.73
CA TRP A 609 -9.88 -31.45 -12.33
C TRP A 609 -10.64 -32.41 -11.40
N LYS A 610 -11.96 -32.58 -11.59
CA LYS A 610 -12.81 -33.52 -10.82
C LYS A 610 -12.26 -34.95 -10.90
N SER A 611 -11.86 -35.40 -12.09
CA SER A 611 -11.28 -36.74 -12.29
C SER A 611 -9.89 -36.96 -11.68
N THR A 612 -9.16 -35.88 -11.40
CA THR A 612 -7.82 -35.95 -10.78
C THR A 612 -7.84 -35.75 -9.27
N GLN A 613 -8.98 -35.39 -8.68
CA GLN A 613 -9.07 -35.16 -7.24
C GLN A 613 -8.98 -36.46 -6.45
N ALA A 614 -8.16 -36.46 -5.39
CA ALA A 614 -8.21 -37.50 -4.39
C ALA A 614 -9.57 -37.48 -3.67
N THR A 615 -10.09 -38.66 -3.36
CA THR A 615 -11.42 -38.86 -2.75
C THR A 615 -11.39 -38.71 -1.23
N GLY A 616 -10.74 -37.64 -0.74
CA GLY A 616 -10.71 -37.34 0.69
C GLY A 616 -12.13 -37.30 1.26
N ASN A 617 -12.30 -37.80 2.48
CA ASN A 617 -13.58 -37.86 3.16
C ASN A 617 -13.83 -36.52 3.87
N VAL A 618 -14.84 -35.76 3.42
CA VAL A 618 -15.20 -34.45 3.98
C VAL A 618 -15.49 -34.51 5.48
N SER A 619 -16.19 -35.54 5.96
CA SER A 619 -16.48 -35.71 7.39
C SER A 619 -15.21 -35.99 8.19
N ALA A 620 -14.30 -36.82 7.67
CA ALA A 620 -13.00 -37.04 8.30
C ALA A 620 -12.13 -35.77 8.27
N GLY A 621 -12.19 -34.99 7.20
CA GLY A 621 -11.50 -33.72 7.07
C GLY A 621 -11.98 -32.68 8.08
N ARG A 622 -13.29 -32.65 8.33
CA ARG A 622 -13.89 -31.84 9.39
C ARG A 622 -13.33 -32.22 10.76
N GLU A 623 -13.18 -33.51 11.05
CA GLU A 623 -12.55 -33.98 12.29
C GLU A 623 -11.08 -33.54 12.39
N VAL A 624 -10.32 -33.67 11.30
CA VAL A 624 -8.92 -33.19 11.25
C VAL A 624 -8.87 -31.67 11.52
N PHE A 625 -9.78 -30.90 10.93
CA PHE A 625 -9.89 -29.47 11.14
C PHE A 625 -10.21 -29.11 12.60
N LEU A 626 -11.22 -29.74 13.21
CA LEU A 626 -11.59 -29.49 14.61
C LEU A 626 -10.44 -29.80 15.57
N ASN A 627 -9.69 -30.87 15.28
CA ASN A 627 -8.60 -31.33 16.13
C ASN A 627 -7.31 -30.51 16.02
N ASN A 628 -7.06 -29.85 14.87
CA ASN A 628 -5.76 -29.25 14.58
C ASN A 628 -5.80 -27.77 14.17
N CYS A 629 -6.90 -27.31 13.57
CA CYS A 629 -6.98 -25.99 12.93
C CYS A 629 -7.94 -25.04 13.63
N ALA A 630 -9.03 -25.56 14.20
CA ALA A 630 -10.13 -24.74 14.75
C ALA A 630 -9.71 -23.78 15.87
N LEU A 631 -8.64 -24.08 16.62
CA LEU A 631 -8.12 -23.19 17.69
C LEU A 631 -7.79 -21.79 17.16
N CYS A 632 -7.24 -21.71 15.94
CA CYS A 632 -6.88 -20.46 15.28
C CYS A 632 -7.88 -20.07 14.18
N HIS A 633 -8.45 -21.06 13.49
CA HIS A 633 -9.26 -20.88 12.28
C HIS A 633 -10.76 -21.13 12.50
N SER A 634 -11.28 -20.98 13.72
CA SER A 634 -12.73 -20.97 13.96
C SER A 634 -13.15 -19.71 14.69
N SER A 635 -14.19 -19.07 14.18
CA SER A 635 -14.84 -17.97 14.91
C SER A 635 -15.84 -18.49 15.95
N LYS A 636 -16.39 -19.69 15.72
CA LYS A 636 -17.12 -20.45 16.74
C LYS A 636 -16.12 -21.04 17.71
N GLN A 637 -16.11 -20.50 18.91
CA GLN A 637 -15.24 -20.90 20.00
C GLN A 637 -16.09 -21.24 21.24
N PRO A 638 -15.58 -22.06 22.18
CA PRO A 638 -16.25 -22.27 23.45
C PRO A 638 -16.59 -20.92 24.13
N PRO A 639 -17.72 -20.81 24.84
CA PRO A 639 -18.08 -19.56 25.54
C PRO A 639 -16.97 -19.12 26.50
N GLY A 640 -16.59 -17.83 26.47
CA GLY A 640 -15.51 -17.27 27.28
C GLY A 640 -14.08 -17.65 26.83
N PHE A 641 -13.92 -18.12 25.58
CA PHE A 641 -12.63 -18.53 25.05
C PHE A 641 -11.63 -17.38 24.91
N HIS A 642 -10.45 -17.56 25.53
CA HIS A 642 -9.30 -16.66 25.42
C HIS A 642 -7.99 -17.42 25.23
N LEU A 643 -7.02 -16.74 24.58
CA LEU A 643 -5.65 -17.24 24.40
C LEU A 643 -4.66 -16.29 25.06
N GLU A 644 -3.72 -16.85 25.81
CA GLU A 644 -2.55 -16.14 26.32
C GLU A 644 -1.28 -16.84 25.85
N PHE A 645 -0.22 -16.09 25.54
CA PHE A 645 1.06 -16.65 25.11
C PHE A 645 2.10 -16.48 26.19
N THR A 646 2.75 -17.57 26.60
CA THR A 646 3.77 -17.51 27.65
C THR A 646 4.87 -18.58 27.47
N PRO A 647 6.13 -18.27 27.80
CA PRO A 647 7.20 -19.28 27.83
C PRO A 647 6.94 -20.41 28.83
N ASN A 648 6.20 -20.16 29.92
CA ASN A 648 5.93 -21.14 30.97
C ASN A 648 4.59 -21.87 30.77
N TRP A 649 4.17 -22.04 29.52
CA TRP A 649 2.87 -22.63 29.17
C TRP A 649 2.70 -24.05 29.73
N ALA A 650 3.80 -24.81 29.82
CA ALA A 650 3.80 -26.20 30.28
C ALA A 650 3.43 -26.35 31.77
N ASP A 651 3.66 -25.32 32.59
CA ASP A 651 3.33 -25.31 34.01
C ASP A 651 1.86 -24.89 34.27
N LYS A 652 1.15 -24.46 33.22
CA LYS A 652 -0.23 -23.97 33.33
C LYS A 652 -1.20 -25.16 33.22
N PRO A 653 -2.16 -25.28 34.16
CA PRO A 653 -3.16 -26.34 34.07
C PRO A 653 -4.11 -26.09 32.89
N ALA A 654 -4.79 -27.15 32.45
CA ALA A 654 -5.95 -27.01 31.56
C ALA A 654 -7.05 -26.18 32.25
N PRO A 655 -7.91 -25.48 31.50
CA PRO A 655 -8.99 -24.70 32.09
C PRO A 655 -9.90 -25.52 32.99
N GLU A 656 -10.28 -24.95 34.14
CA GLU A 656 -11.21 -25.59 35.06
C GLU A 656 -12.62 -25.69 34.45
N GLU A 657 -13.33 -26.76 34.78
CA GLU A 657 -14.72 -26.95 34.36
C GLU A 657 -15.62 -25.90 35.03
N GLY A 658 -16.53 -25.29 34.26
CA GLY A 658 -17.42 -24.24 34.75
C GLY A 658 -16.82 -22.82 34.84
N LYS A 659 -15.54 -22.63 34.51
CA LYS A 659 -14.93 -21.30 34.32
C LYS A 659 -14.76 -20.97 32.83
N GLU A 660 -14.61 -19.69 32.53
CA GLU A 660 -14.26 -19.21 31.18
C GLU A 660 -12.90 -19.78 30.76
N PRO A 661 -12.81 -20.48 29.62
CA PRO A 661 -11.62 -21.21 29.23
C PRO A 661 -10.55 -20.27 28.66
N THR A 662 -9.51 -20.00 29.46
CA THR A 662 -8.27 -19.35 29.01
C THR A 662 -7.18 -20.39 28.76
N TYR A 663 -6.72 -20.50 27.51
CA TYR A 663 -5.63 -21.42 27.15
C TYR A 663 -4.30 -20.67 27.08
N HIS A 664 -3.30 -21.17 27.83
CA HIS A 664 -1.94 -20.64 27.78
C HIS A 664 -1.12 -21.43 26.74
N LEU A 665 -0.79 -20.77 25.63
CA LEU A 665 -0.08 -21.33 24.48
C LEU A 665 1.42 -21.01 24.54
N PRO A 666 2.25 -21.84 23.88
CA PRO A 666 3.65 -21.51 23.67
C PRO A 666 3.81 -20.24 22.82
N SER A 667 4.82 -19.45 23.14
CA SER A 667 5.21 -18.28 22.32
C SER A 667 6.15 -18.65 21.16
N SER A 668 6.60 -19.90 21.07
CA SER A 668 7.55 -20.39 20.06
C SER A 668 6.97 -21.60 19.34
N PHE A 669 7.18 -21.68 18.02
CA PHE A 669 6.78 -22.85 17.25
C PHE A 669 7.46 -24.15 17.72
N ALA A 670 8.70 -24.06 18.24
CA ALA A 670 9.45 -25.24 18.69
C ALA A 670 8.72 -26.08 19.76
N ASP A 671 7.82 -25.45 20.53
CA ASP A 671 7.06 -26.08 21.60
C ASP A 671 5.66 -26.54 21.15
N TRP A 672 5.27 -26.27 19.90
CA TRP A 672 3.91 -26.50 19.41
C TRP A 672 3.51 -27.98 19.48
N GLU A 673 4.41 -28.89 19.11
CA GLU A 673 4.14 -30.33 19.17
C GLU A 673 3.98 -30.85 20.61
N ALA A 674 4.70 -30.27 21.56
CA ALA A 674 4.51 -30.58 22.97
C ALA A 674 3.14 -30.06 23.44
N PHE A 675 2.75 -28.85 23.03
CA PHE A 675 1.44 -28.27 23.36
C PHE A 675 0.27 -29.09 22.78
N ARG A 676 0.38 -29.58 21.54
CA ARG A 676 -0.65 -30.44 20.91
C ARG A 676 -0.97 -31.70 21.71
N ARG A 677 -0.01 -32.21 22.49
CA ARG A 677 -0.16 -33.41 23.34
C ARG A 677 -0.54 -33.07 24.79
N SER A 678 -0.75 -31.79 25.09
CA SER A 678 -1.04 -31.33 26.44
C SER A 678 -2.51 -31.63 26.86
N PRO A 679 -2.78 -31.71 28.18
CA PRO A 679 -4.15 -31.77 28.69
C PRO A 679 -5.01 -30.57 28.27
N ALA A 680 -4.40 -29.40 28.07
CA ALA A 680 -5.08 -28.19 27.64
C ALA A 680 -5.64 -28.33 26.21
N MET A 681 -4.83 -28.84 25.27
CA MET A 681 -5.30 -29.10 23.91
C MET A 681 -6.40 -30.18 23.89
N ALA A 682 -6.25 -31.25 24.68
CA ALA A 682 -7.27 -32.28 24.81
C ALA A 682 -8.60 -31.74 25.37
N ASP A 683 -8.55 -30.77 26.29
CA ASP A 683 -9.74 -30.06 26.77
C ASP A 683 -10.38 -29.20 25.70
N TYR A 684 -9.59 -28.42 24.97
CA TYR A 684 -10.07 -27.62 23.85
C TYR A 684 -10.78 -28.50 22.81
N GLN A 685 -10.16 -29.61 22.41
CA GLN A 685 -10.72 -30.57 21.46
C GLN A 685 -12.09 -31.07 21.91
N ARG A 686 -12.24 -31.49 23.18
CA ARG A 686 -13.57 -31.91 23.70
C ARG A 686 -14.62 -30.81 23.58
N ARG A 687 -14.27 -29.57 23.94
CA ARG A 687 -15.23 -28.44 23.92
C ARG A 687 -15.61 -28.02 22.51
N ILE A 688 -14.64 -27.96 21.58
CA ILE A 688 -14.93 -27.59 20.20
C ILE A 688 -15.74 -28.67 19.48
N HIS A 689 -15.50 -29.95 19.77
CA HIS A 689 -16.34 -31.06 19.27
C HIS A 689 -17.76 -30.98 19.81
N ALA A 690 -17.92 -30.72 21.10
CA ALA A 690 -19.24 -30.53 21.70
C ALA A 690 -20.00 -29.34 21.08
N LEU A 691 -19.29 -28.26 20.71
CA LEU A 691 -19.86 -27.10 20.04
C LEU A 691 -20.21 -27.39 18.57
N ALA A 692 -19.35 -28.11 17.86
CA ALA A 692 -19.51 -28.42 16.45
C ALA A 692 -20.60 -29.47 16.20
N GLY A 693 -20.82 -30.39 17.14
CA GLY A 693 -21.72 -31.52 16.98
C GLY A 693 -21.25 -32.50 15.89
N ASP A 694 -22.09 -33.49 15.62
CA ASP A 694 -21.82 -34.50 14.58
C ASP A 694 -21.79 -33.87 13.19
N ALA A 695 -20.93 -34.41 12.31
CA ALA A 695 -20.96 -34.03 10.90
C ALA A 695 -22.32 -34.37 10.27
N PRO A 696 -22.92 -33.49 9.45
CA PRO A 696 -24.17 -33.80 8.78
C PRO A 696 -24.00 -34.97 7.80
N ALA A 697 -25.02 -35.82 7.69
CA ALA A 697 -25.04 -36.89 6.69
C ALA A 697 -25.27 -36.35 5.27
N GLU A 698 -26.11 -35.31 5.13
CA GLU A 698 -26.40 -34.58 3.90
C GLU A 698 -26.69 -33.10 4.23
N GLY A 699 -26.46 -32.19 3.28
CA GLY A 699 -26.77 -30.77 3.43
C GLY A 699 -25.66 -29.92 4.06
N PRO A 700 -25.92 -28.64 4.35
CA PRO A 700 -24.93 -27.72 4.90
C PRO A 700 -24.57 -28.09 6.34
N ASP A 701 -23.29 -27.95 6.69
CA ASP A 701 -22.78 -28.15 8.05
C ASP A 701 -23.17 -26.99 8.97
N PRO A 702 -23.98 -27.21 10.02
CA PRO A 702 -24.37 -26.16 10.97
C PRO A 702 -23.17 -25.52 11.67
N PHE A 703 -22.04 -26.22 11.79
CA PHE A 703 -20.82 -25.64 12.34
C PHE A 703 -20.28 -24.50 11.47
N LEU A 704 -20.52 -24.53 10.16
CA LEU A 704 -20.07 -23.49 9.22
C LEU A 704 -20.99 -22.27 9.15
N GLU A 705 -22.25 -22.39 9.60
CA GLU A 705 -23.20 -21.28 9.60
C GLU A 705 -22.71 -20.13 10.50
N ASN A 706 -22.56 -18.91 9.96
CA ASN A 706 -21.99 -17.75 10.66
C ASN A 706 -20.58 -18.00 11.24
N ASN A 707 -19.87 -19.02 10.76
CA ASN A 707 -18.49 -19.26 11.13
C ASN A 707 -17.57 -18.68 10.07
N PHE A 708 -16.91 -17.56 10.38
CA PHE A 708 -15.98 -16.93 9.46
C PHE A 708 -14.56 -17.50 9.46
N LEU A 709 -14.36 -18.65 10.10
CA LEU A 709 -13.15 -19.47 10.01
C LEU A 709 -11.84 -18.74 10.35
N SER A 710 -11.91 -17.85 11.33
CA SER A 710 -10.79 -17.23 12.03
C SER A 710 -11.21 -16.89 13.45
N ASN A 711 -10.31 -16.98 14.43
CA ASN A 711 -10.60 -16.54 15.80
C ASN A 711 -10.38 -15.03 16.00
N GLU A 712 -9.71 -14.35 15.05
CA GLU A 712 -9.35 -12.93 15.05
C GLU A 712 -8.73 -12.45 16.37
N LEU A 713 -7.79 -13.26 16.88
CA LEU A 713 -6.92 -12.95 18.01
C LEU A 713 -5.49 -12.62 17.51
N ARG A 714 -4.71 -11.92 18.33
CA ARG A 714 -3.31 -11.59 18.03
C ARG A 714 -2.41 -12.77 18.38
N ILE A 715 -1.77 -13.36 17.37
CA ILE A 715 -0.85 -14.50 17.49
C ILE A 715 0.59 -14.01 17.29
N PRO A 716 1.54 -14.31 18.19
CA PRO A 716 2.91 -13.85 18.06
C PRO A 716 3.59 -14.47 16.83
N VAL A 717 4.33 -13.66 16.07
CA VAL A 717 5.03 -14.10 14.85
C VAL A 717 6.05 -15.22 15.12
N THR A 718 6.59 -15.28 16.34
CA THR A 718 7.48 -16.35 16.82
C THR A 718 6.81 -17.72 16.90
N LEU A 719 5.47 -17.76 17.02
CA LEU A 719 4.68 -18.97 16.91
C LEU A 719 4.22 -19.22 15.47
N VAL A 720 3.77 -18.19 14.76
CA VAL A 720 3.28 -18.32 13.37
C VAL A 720 4.38 -18.78 12.41
N GLY A 721 5.59 -18.22 12.57
CA GLY A 721 6.78 -18.62 11.84
C GLY A 721 6.85 -18.19 10.38
N THR A 722 5.93 -17.36 9.88
CA THR A 722 5.98 -16.79 8.51
C THR A 722 6.85 -15.52 8.46
N ASN A 723 6.98 -14.88 7.28
CA ASN A 723 7.77 -13.65 7.14
C ASN A 723 7.36 -12.59 8.18
N ALA A 724 8.31 -11.98 8.89
CA ALA A 724 8.00 -11.08 10.00
C ALA A 724 7.74 -9.61 9.62
N ALA A 725 7.98 -9.18 8.38
CA ALA A 725 7.97 -7.77 8.02
C ALA A 725 6.64 -7.08 8.32
N ARG A 726 5.50 -7.71 8.00
CA ARG A 726 4.18 -7.12 8.23
C ARG A 726 3.80 -7.05 9.71
N ALA A 727 4.15 -8.07 10.49
CA ALA A 727 3.94 -8.04 11.95
C ALA A 727 4.73 -6.91 12.63
N LEU A 728 5.82 -6.45 12.02
CA LEU A 728 6.68 -5.39 12.57
C LEU A 728 6.29 -3.97 12.13
N ALA A 729 5.16 -3.78 11.44
CA ALA A 729 4.69 -2.47 11.01
C ALA A 729 4.57 -1.48 12.18
N THR A 730 5.09 -0.26 12.00
CA THR A 730 5.16 0.75 13.08
C THR A 730 4.25 1.96 12.89
N ASN A 731 3.53 2.05 11.77
CA ASN A 731 2.70 3.22 11.49
C ASN A 731 1.57 3.47 12.52
N ALA A 732 1.09 2.43 13.21
CA ALA A 732 0.03 2.51 14.22
C ALA A 732 0.55 2.68 15.67
N THR A 733 1.86 2.85 15.87
CA THR A 733 2.46 3.04 17.20
C THR A 733 2.54 4.52 17.60
N ARG A 734 2.99 4.81 18.83
CA ARG A 734 3.08 6.19 19.35
C ARG A 734 4.00 7.06 18.51
N GLY A 735 3.55 8.26 18.19
CA GLY A 735 4.32 9.25 17.42
C GLY A 735 4.31 9.02 15.91
N SER A 736 3.88 7.85 15.45
CA SER A 736 3.74 7.52 14.04
C SER A 736 2.46 8.10 13.44
N VAL A 737 2.37 8.09 12.11
CA VAL A 737 1.29 8.73 11.35
C VAL A 737 -0.12 8.25 11.74
N TRP A 738 -0.30 6.99 12.12
CA TRP A 738 -1.60 6.41 12.50
C TRP A 738 -1.79 6.25 14.01
N ALA A 739 -1.00 6.96 14.84
CA ALA A 739 -1.09 6.87 16.30
C ALA A 739 -2.51 7.16 16.85
N ASP A 740 -3.23 8.11 16.27
CA ASP A 740 -4.61 8.47 16.65
C ASP A 740 -5.65 7.42 16.22
N TYR A 741 -5.27 6.41 15.45
CA TYR A 741 -6.16 5.39 14.85
C TYR A 741 -5.87 3.97 15.35
N SER A 742 -5.21 3.85 16.49
CA SER A 742 -5.02 2.58 17.20
C SER A 742 -5.34 2.75 18.69
N SER A 743 -5.68 1.66 19.36
CA SER A 743 -5.99 1.62 20.79
C SER A 743 -4.73 1.77 21.64
N GLU A 744 -4.93 2.04 22.92
CA GLU A 744 -3.87 1.97 23.92
C GLU A 744 -3.48 0.51 24.20
N THR A 745 -4.44 -0.40 24.26
CA THR A 745 -4.19 -1.85 24.43
C THR A 745 -3.26 -2.41 23.36
N PHE A 746 -3.41 -2.02 22.09
CA PHE A 746 -2.48 -2.39 21.03
C PHE A 746 -1.08 -1.82 21.31
N LYS A 747 -0.98 -0.53 21.62
CA LYS A 747 0.31 0.14 21.88
C LYS A 747 1.04 -0.38 23.13
N GLU A 748 0.35 -1.12 24.00
CA GLU A 748 0.91 -1.72 25.22
C GLU A 748 1.24 -3.22 25.06
N LEU A 749 1.03 -3.81 23.88
CA LEU A 749 1.35 -5.22 23.66
C LEU A 749 2.83 -5.50 24.00
N PRO A 750 3.10 -6.60 24.73
CA PRO A 750 4.46 -6.95 25.12
C PRO A 750 5.29 -7.33 23.90
N SER A 751 6.61 -7.32 24.07
CA SER A 751 7.51 -7.85 23.03
C SER A 751 7.27 -9.35 22.85
N VAL A 752 7.23 -9.80 21.59
CA VAL A 752 7.18 -11.22 21.24
C VAL A 752 8.49 -11.97 21.48
N GLY A 753 9.54 -11.26 21.90
CA GLY A 753 10.85 -11.83 22.17
C GLY A 753 11.68 -12.01 20.90
N GLU A 754 12.51 -13.05 20.89
CA GLU A 754 13.49 -13.32 19.83
C GLU A 754 12.81 -13.90 18.58
N ILE A 755 12.92 -13.19 17.45
CA ILE A 755 12.46 -13.63 16.14
C ILE A 755 13.63 -14.24 15.38
N ARG A 756 13.46 -15.49 14.93
CA ARG A 756 14.47 -16.23 14.18
C ARG A 756 14.35 -15.95 12.68
N TYR A 757 15.48 -15.84 11.99
CA TYR A 757 15.51 -15.56 10.56
C TYR A 757 16.73 -16.20 9.85
N PHE A 758 16.70 -16.15 8.52
CA PHE A 758 17.83 -16.53 7.68
C PHE A 758 18.74 -15.33 7.40
N ASN A 759 19.90 -15.29 8.06
CA ASN A 759 20.93 -14.30 7.84
C ASN A 759 21.80 -14.68 6.64
N ILE A 760 21.57 -13.97 5.54
CA ILE A 760 22.29 -14.11 4.26
C ILE A 760 23.80 -13.78 4.36
N ALA A 761 24.27 -13.09 5.40
CA ALA A 761 25.67 -12.72 5.57
C ALA A 761 26.46 -13.74 6.42
N LYS A 762 25.76 -14.64 7.11
CA LYS A 762 26.35 -15.71 7.93
C LYS A 762 26.75 -16.92 7.10
N LYS A 763 27.79 -17.63 7.54
CA LYS A 763 28.32 -18.83 6.85
C LYS A 763 27.78 -20.13 7.47
N GLU A 764 27.23 -20.04 8.67
CA GLU A 764 26.59 -21.11 9.40
C GLU A 764 25.41 -21.66 8.60
N ALA A 765 25.29 -23.00 8.56
CA ALA A 765 24.17 -23.66 7.92
C ALA A 765 22.87 -23.33 8.68
N PRO A 766 21.74 -23.12 7.98
CA PRO A 766 20.44 -22.99 8.63
C PRO A 766 20.07 -24.28 9.35
N ASP A 767 19.25 -24.14 10.40
CA ASP A 767 18.64 -25.26 11.10
C ASP A 767 17.50 -25.91 10.28
N SER A 768 16.81 -26.88 10.87
CA SER A 768 15.67 -27.56 10.23
C SER A 768 14.53 -26.62 9.83
N TYR A 769 14.47 -25.42 10.43
CA TYR A 769 13.47 -24.40 10.16
C TYR A 769 13.95 -23.33 9.16
N GLY A 770 15.14 -23.49 8.58
CA GLY A 770 15.69 -22.55 7.61
C GLY A 770 16.34 -21.31 8.23
N ASN A 771 16.61 -21.28 9.54
CA ASN A 771 17.13 -20.12 10.25
C ASN A 771 18.56 -20.34 10.76
N ASN A 772 19.42 -19.32 10.72
CA ASN A 772 20.79 -19.37 11.27
C ASN A 772 21.11 -18.15 12.15
N ASP A 773 20.11 -17.30 12.41
CA ASP A 773 20.25 -16.13 13.27
C ASP A 773 18.93 -15.73 13.89
N SER A 774 19.00 -14.70 14.72
CA SER A 774 17.86 -14.11 15.37
C SER A 774 18.05 -12.64 15.70
N PHE A 775 16.94 -11.94 15.87
CA PHE A 775 16.92 -10.55 16.33
C PHE A 775 15.76 -10.35 17.28
N SER A 776 15.87 -9.34 18.14
CA SER A 776 14.78 -8.93 19.01
C SER A 776 14.20 -7.61 18.51
N PRO A 777 12.87 -7.49 18.35
CA PRO A 777 12.21 -6.19 18.31
C PRO A 777 12.55 -5.37 19.58
N PRO A 778 12.34 -4.04 19.57
CA PRO A 778 12.65 -3.18 20.71
C PRO A 778 12.16 -3.74 22.06
N ALA A 779 13.04 -3.71 23.07
CA ALA A 779 12.91 -4.48 24.33
C ALA A 779 11.75 -4.06 25.27
N GLY A 780 10.87 -3.16 24.84
CA GLY A 780 9.73 -2.65 25.63
C GLY A 780 8.35 -3.05 25.12
N GLY A 781 8.24 -3.79 24.01
CA GLY A 781 6.95 -3.99 23.32
C GLY A 781 6.56 -2.74 22.52
N GLY A 782 5.25 -2.48 22.39
CA GLY A 782 4.76 -1.26 21.73
C GLY A 782 3.74 -1.48 20.62
N GLY A 783 3.19 -2.69 20.47
CA GLY A 783 2.23 -3.05 19.41
C GLY A 783 2.73 -4.06 18.36
N PRO A 784 3.93 -3.89 17.77
CA PRO A 784 4.41 -4.80 16.73
C PRO A 784 4.75 -6.21 17.24
N GLY A 785 4.73 -7.18 16.33
CA GLY A 785 5.14 -8.58 16.54
C GLY A 785 4.02 -9.62 16.37
N TYR A 786 2.79 -9.18 16.11
CA TYR A 786 1.62 -10.04 16.10
C TYR A 786 0.95 -10.11 14.72
N TYR A 787 0.43 -11.29 14.38
CA TYR A 787 -0.47 -11.50 13.25
C TYR A 787 -1.88 -11.82 13.72
N ARG A 788 -2.88 -11.57 12.88
CA ARG A 788 -4.20 -12.19 13.02
C ARG A 788 -4.27 -13.43 12.13
N PRO A 789 -4.96 -14.52 12.53
CA PRO A 789 -5.19 -15.64 11.64
C PRO A 789 -6.05 -15.20 10.44
N PRO A 790 -5.66 -15.54 9.20
CA PRO A 790 -6.52 -15.29 8.06
C PRO A 790 -7.79 -16.16 8.16
N SER A 791 -8.90 -15.61 7.69
CA SER A 791 -10.14 -16.37 7.50
C SER A 791 -9.96 -17.40 6.40
N LEU A 792 -10.50 -18.60 6.61
CA LEU A 792 -10.53 -19.67 5.59
C LEU A 792 -11.86 -19.71 4.82
N ILE A 793 -12.74 -18.72 4.97
CA ILE A 793 -13.94 -18.61 4.12
C ILE A 793 -13.49 -18.50 2.66
N SER A 794 -14.12 -19.28 1.78
CA SER A 794 -13.91 -19.19 0.33
C SER A 794 -12.42 -19.30 -0.06
N LEU A 795 -11.66 -20.11 0.69
CA LEU A 795 -10.22 -20.28 0.54
C LEU A 795 -9.79 -20.70 -0.87
N TRP A 796 -10.68 -21.40 -1.59
CA TRP A 796 -10.50 -21.77 -3.00
C TRP A 796 -10.43 -20.55 -3.92
N ALA A 797 -11.12 -19.46 -3.58
CA ALA A 797 -11.19 -18.27 -4.40
C ALA A 797 -9.99 -17.34 -4.17
N THR A 798 -9.35 -17.37 -3.00
CA THR A 798 -8.36 -16.35 -2.59
C THR A 798 -6.89 -16.75 -2.74
N ALA A 799 -6.59 -17.97 -3.22
CA ALA A 799 -5.21 -18.41 -3.46
C ALA A 799 -4.49 -17.51 -4.50
N PRO A 800 -3.15 -17.32 -4.43
CA PRO A 800 -2.18 -17.88 -3.47
C PRO A 800 -2.35 -17.41 -2.02
N TYR A 801 -1.57 -17.98 -1.09
CA TYR A 801 -1.72 -17.74 0.35
C TYR A 801 -0.61 -16.90 0.98
N PHE A 802 -0.83 -16.60 2.27
CA PHE A 802 -0.14 -15.63 3.13
C PHE A 802 -0.45 -14.18 2.78
N HIS A 803 -0.12 -13.29 3.72
CA HIS A 803 -0.31 -11.85 3.58
C HIS A 803 0.41 -11.26 2.36
N ASN A 804 1.31 -11.98 1.71
CA ASN A 804 2.10 -11.51 0.58
C ASN A 804 1.89 -12.36 -0.69
N ASN A 805 0.89 -13.25 -0.75
CA ASN A 805 0.67 -14.19 -1.87
C ASN A 805 1.90 -15.03 -2.25
N ALA A 806 2.83 -15.23 -1.31
CA ALA A 806 4.09 -15.88 -1.63
C ALA A 806 3.97 -17.41 -1.73
N LEU A 807 2.94 -18.04 -1.15
CA LEU A 807 2.76 -19.49 -1.13
C LEU A 807 1.69 -19.96 -2.12
N GLY A 808 2.11 -20.66 -3.17
CA GLY A 808 1.24 -21.21 -4.21
C GLY A 808 1.50 -20.59 -5.60
N ILE A 809 1.05 -21.26 -6.66
CA ILE A 809 1.17 -20.75 -8.04
C ILE A 809 0.29 -19.52 -8.27
N TYR A 810 0.85 -18.52 -8.95
CA TYR A 810 0.07 -17.45 -9.56
C TYR A 810 -0.05 -17.69 -11.07
N ASN A 811 -1.22 -18.15 -11.53
CA ASN A 811 -1.45 -18.57 -12.92
C ASN A 811 -2.14 -17.53 -13.81
N HIS A 812 -2.37 -16.31 -13.30
CA HIS A 812 -3.03 -15.22 -14.03
C HIS A 812 -4.46 -15.52 -14.53
N ASP A 813 -5.09 -16.61 -14.08
CA ASP A 813 -6.37 -17.09 -14.60
C ASP A 813 -7.50 -16.88 -13.57
N PRO A 814 -8.44 -15.93 -13.78
CA PRO A 814 -9.51 -15.65 -12.84
C PRO A 814 -10.67 -16.67 -12.90
N SER A 815 -10.63 -17.66 -13.80
CA SER A 815 -11.65 -18.71 -13.94
C SER A 815 -11.72 -19.61 -12.70
N ILE A 816 -12.75 -20.45 -12.63
CA ILE A 816 -12.90 -21.40 -11.52
C ILE A 816 -11.76 -22.42 -11.56
N SER A 817 -11.45 -22.97 -12.73
CA SER A 817 -10.35 -23.92 -12.91
C SER A 817 -9.00 -23.31 -12.57
N GLY A 818 -8.77 -22.04 -12.94
CA GLY A 818 -7.60 -21.27 -12.55
C GLY A 818 -7.45 -21.16 -11.03
N ARG A 819 -8.52 -20.75 -10.34
CA ARG A 819 -8.55 -20.64 -8.88
C ARG A 819 -8.33 -21.98 -8.17
N LEU A 820 -8.97 -23.04 -8.66
CA LEU A 820 -8.80 -24.39 -8.12
C LEU A 820 -7.37 -24.90 -8.30
N ALA A 821 -6.72 -24.63 -9.43
CA ALA A 821 -5.31 -24.98 -9.62
C ALA A 821 -4.40 -24.25 -8.62
N ALA A 822 -4.65 -22.97 -8.35
CA ALA A 822 -3.92 -22.19 -7.35
C ALA A 822 -4.20 -22.68 -5.92
N PHE A 823 -5.45 -23.05 -5.61
CA PHE A 823 -5.84 -23.64 -4.32
C PHE A 823 -5.12 -24.96 -4.07
N GLU A 824 -5.15 -25.89 -5.03
CA GLU A 824 -4.53 -27.21 -4.85
C GLU A 824 -3.02 -27.09 -4.59
N ASP A 825 -2.31 -26.34 -5.44
CA ASP A 825 -0.86 -26.13 -5.25
C ASP A 825 -0.56 -25.37 -3.95
N GLY A 826 -1.35 -24.35 -3.63
CA GLY A 826 -1.18 -23.56 -2.40
C GLY A 826 -1.35 -24.41 -1.14
N ILE A 827 -2.41 -25.22 -1.06
CA ILE A 827 -2.69 -26.05 0.13
C ILE A 827 -1.71 -27.22 0.22
N ASP A 828 -1.34 -27.82 -0.90
CA ASP A 828 -0.33 -28.89 -0.90
C ASP A 828 1.01 -28.40 -0.37
N ARG A 829 1.45 -27.21 -0.80
CA ARG A 829 2.66 -26.57 -0.26
C ARG A 829 2.47 -26.13 1.19
N LEU A 830 1.28 -25.67 1.60
CA LEU A 830 1.00 -25.31 2.97
C LEU A 830 1.17 -26.50 3.92
N LEU A 831 0.65 -27.67 3.53
CA LEU A 831 0.66 -28.88 4.36
C LEU A 831 1.93 -29.74 4.19
N ASN A 832 2.72 -29.52 3.13
CA ASN A 832 3.91 -30.34 2.82
C ASN A 832 5.16 -29.48 2.57
N GLN A 833 6.07 -29.45 3.55
CA GLN A 833 7.34 -28.73 3.44
C GLN A 833 8.19 -29.16 2.22
N SER A 834 8.19 -30.46 1.88
CA SER A 834 8.94 -30.98 0.72
C SER A 834 8.48 -30.39 -0.60
N GLU A 835 7.19 -30.03 -0.71
CA GLU A 835 6.62 -29.45 -1.93
C GLU A 835 7.00 -27.98 -2.08
N ARG A 836 7.20 -27.24 -0.98
CA ARG A 836 7.70 -25.85 -0.99
C ARG A 836 9.06 -25.72 -1.68
N ALA A 837 9.91 -26.74 -1.51
CA ALA A 837 11.26 -26.78 -2.07
C ALA A 837 11.31 -27.36 -3.51
N ARG A 838 10.30 -28.15 -3.93
CA ARG A 838 10.44 -29.06 -5.08
C ARG A 838 10.38 -28.39 -6.45
N SER A 839 9.59 -27.35 -6.70
CA SER A 839 9.74 -26.59 -7.95
C SER A 839 8.92 -25.31 -8.02
N TYR A 840 9.60 -24.20 -8.23
CA TYR A 840 9.05 -23.02 -8.93
C TYR A 840 9.25 -23.14 -10.47
N GLN A 841 9.87 -24.24 -10.92
CA GLN A 841 10.08 -24.57 -12.34
C GLN A 841 8.75 -24.78 -13.08
N ALA A 842 7.73 -25.36 -12.43
CA ALA A 842 6.40 -25.51 -13.01
C ALA A 842 5.69 -24.16 -13.26
N GLU A 843 5.82 -23.20 -12.33
CA GLU A 843 5.28 -21.84 -12.50
C GLU A 843 5.97 -21.10 -13.67
N TYR A 844 7.28 -21.28 -13.83
CA TYR A 844 8.03 -20.76 -14.99
C TYR A 844 7.59 -21.41 -16.31
N GLU A 845 7.28 -22.71 -16.32
CA GLU A 845 6.80 -23.41 -17.51
C GLU A 845 5.39 -22.97 -17.91
N LEU A 846 4.56 -22.56 -16.95
CA LEU A 846 3.23 -21.99 -17.17
C LEU A 846 3.27 -20.57 -17.72
N ASP A 847 4.10 -19.68 -17.14
CA ASP A 847 4.30 -18.33 -17.67
C ASP A 847 5.76 -17.86 -17.53
N PRO A 848 6.59 -18.08 -18.56
CA PRO A 848 7.98 -17.63 -18.57
C PRO A 848 8.15 -16.09 -18.51
N LYS A 849 7.10 -15.32 -18.81
CA LYS A 849 7.12 -13.85 -18.92
C LYS A 849 6.44 -13.13 -17.73
N GLY A 850 5.50 -13.80 -17.06
CA GLY A 850 4.84 -13.36 -15.81
C GLY A 850 5.43 -13.98 -14.53
N PHE A 851 6.40 -14.88 -14.69
CA PHE A 851 7.15 -15.50 -13.60
C PHE A 851 7.64 -14.50 -12.54
N ARG A 852 7.67 -14.92 -11.27
CA ARG A 852 8.24 -14.21 -10.11
C ARG A 852 9.69 -13.80 -10.40
N PHE A 853 9.88 -12.67 -11.08
CA PHE A 853 11.12 -12.27 -11.76
C PHE A 853 12.34 -12.21 -10.83
N GLY A 854 12.14 -12.09 -9.51
CA GLY A 854 13.18 -12.08 -8.50
C GLY A 854 13.46 -13.40 -7.78
N ASP A 855 12.78 -14.51 -8.10
CA ASP A 855 13.12 -15.83 -7.53
C ASP A 855 14.25 -16.49 -8.35
N LEU A 856 15.44 -16.54 -7.77
CA LEU A 856 16.65 -17.06 -8.41
C LEU A 856 16.95 -18.54 -8.08
N ARG A 857 16.07 -19.25 -7.35
CA ARG A 857 16.31 -20.65 -6.90
C ARG A 857 16.15 -21.72 -7.98
N ARG A 858 15.90 -21.34 -9.24
CA ARG A 858 15.65 -22.26 -10.35
C ARG A 858 16.81 -23.25 -10.59
N ALA A 859 16.47 -24.46 -11.02
CA ALA A 859 17.42 -25.45 -11.54
C ALA A 859 18.20 -24.88 -12.74
N GLY A 860 19.41 -24.37 -12.49
CA GLY A 860 20.31 -23.77 -13.49
C GLY A 860 20.50 -22.24 -13.41
N ALA A 861 19.88 -21.52 -12.47
CA ALA A 861 19.97 -20.05 -12.35
C ALA A 861 21.15 -19.52 -11.49
N GLY A 862 22.15 -20.35 -11.22
CA GLY A 862 23.42 -19.92 -10.63
C GLY A 862 23.54 -20.14 -9.12
N SER A 863 24.78 -20.06 -8.63
CA SER A 863 25.13 -20.32 -7.23
C SER A 863 24.59 -19.28 -6.22
N LEU A 864 23.98 -18.18 -6.69
CA LEU A 864 23.58 -17.00 -5.93
C LEU A 864 22.47 -17.25 -4.90
N ALA A 865 21.48 -18.08 -5.24
CA ALA A 865 20.31 -18.37 -4.38
C ALA A 865 20.19 -19.86 -4.03
N ALA A 866 21.17 -20.69 -4.39
CA ALA A 866 21.14 -22.13 -4.15
C ALA A 866 21.06 -22.52 -2.66
N LYS A 867 21.35 -21.59 -1.76
CA LYS A 867 21.30 -21.76 -0.30
C LYS A 867 20.07 -21.13 0.36
N ASP A 868 19.20 -20.48 -0.40
CA ASP A 868 18.03 -19.83 0.16
C ASP A 868 17.05 -20.89 0.68
N PRO A 869 16.61 -20.81 1.95
CA PRO A 869 15.72 -21.80 2.56
C PRO A 869 14.27 -21.69 2.05
N GLY A 870 13.96 -20.63 1.32
CA GLY A 870 12.62 -20.25 0.85
C GLY A 870 12.71 -19.13 -0.17
N MET A 871 11.57 -18.58 -0.63
CA MET A 871 11.59 -17.52 -1.63
C MET A 871 12.15 -16.24 -1.03
N ILE A 872 13.25 -15.72 -1.59
CA ILE A 872 13.74 -14.37 -1.34
C ILE A 872 13.66 -13.62 -2.66
N TYR A 873 12.97 -12.49 -2.71
CA TYR A 873 12.99 -11.66 -3.91
C TYR A 873 14.35 -10.96 -4.03
N ARG A 874 15.14 -11.39 -5.02
CA ARG A 874 16.47 -10.84 -5.33
C ARG A 874 16.44 -10.07 -6.65
N THR A 875 17.33 -9.09 -6.79
CA THR A 875 17.53 -8.40 -8.08
C THR A 875 18.01 -9.40 -9.13
N PRO A 876 17.31 -9.56 -10.27
CA PRO A 876 17.68 -10.54 -11.30
C PRO A 876 18.77 -10.04 -12.25
N GLN A 877 19.15 -8.79 -12.13
CA GLN A 877 20.24 -8.14 -12.86
C GLN A 877 20.89 -7.06 -11.98
N ALA A 878 22.02 -6.51 -12.41
CA ALA A 878 22.59 -5.32 -11.78
C ALA A 878 21.64 -4.11 -11.94
N THR A 879 21.45 -3.34 -10.88
CA THR A 879 20.47 -2.25 -10.80
C THR A 879 21.09 -0.97 -10.24
N HIS A 880 20.41 0.17 -10.41
CA HIS A 880 20.81 1.46 -9.88
C HIS A 880 19.60 2.15 -9.25
N PHE A 881 19.80 2.97 -8.20
CA PHE A 881 18.81 3.99 -7.89
C PHE A 881 19.00 5.12 -8.90
N THR A 882 18.04 5.27 -9.82
CA THR A 882 18.06 6.30 -10.85
C THR A 882 17.01 7.36 -10.55
N PHE A 883 17.45 8.62 -10.45
CA PHE A 883 16.56 9.77 -10.32
C PHE A 883 16.75 10.68 -11.53
N ALA A 884 15.66 11.00 -12.22
CA ALA A 884 15.72 11.90 -13.36
C ALA A 884 16.25 13.29 -12.93
N ALA A 885 17.08 13.89 -13.79
CA ALA A 885 17.78 15.14 -13.48
C ALA A 885 16.87 16.25 -12.89
N PRO A 886 15.64 16.48 -13.40
CA PRO A 886 14.75 17.50 -12.84
C PRO A 886 14.40 17.33 -11.35
N PHE A 887 14.52 16.12 -10.79
CA PHE A 887 14.25 15.84 -9.38
C PHE A 887 15.44 16.04 -8.44
N ILE A 888 16.67 16.20 -8.96
CA ILE A 888 17.88 16.44 -8.14
C ILE A 888 17.71 17.60 -7.13
N PRO A 889 17.13 18.76 -7.50
CA PRO A 889 16.96 19.87 -6.56
C PRO A 889 16.05 19.49 -5.39
N GLN A 890 14.99 18.71 -5.66
CA GLN A 890 14.06 18.25 -4.64
C GLN A 890 14.75 17.25 -3.71
N LEU A 891 15.47 16.27 -4.26
CA LEU A 891 16.24 15.28 -3.48
C LEU A 891 17.23 15.95 -2.53
N VAL A 892 18.04 16.89 -3.04
CA VAL A 892 19.05 17.59 -2.24
C VAL A 892 18.40 18.44 -1.14
N ARG A 893 17.27 19.10 -1.42
CA ARG A 893 16.52 19.87 -0.40
C ARG A 893 15.72 18.99 0.56
N GLY A 894 15.44 17.74 0.20
CA GLY A 894 14.83 16.77 1.10
C GLY A 894 15.79 16.30 2.20
N VAL A 895 17.08 16.22 1.87
CA VAL A 895 18.13 15.77 2.83
C VAL A 895 18.94 16.93 3.43
N THR A 896 18.90 18.12 2.83
CA THR A 896 19.60 19.33 3.30
C THR A 896 18.66 20.54 3.34
N SER A 897 19.08 21.65 3.94
CA SER A 897 18.24 22.87 3.92
C SER A 897 18.32 23.62 2.58
N PRO A 898 17.32 24.46 2.23
CA PRO A 898 17.40 25.35 1.06
C PRO A 898 18.65 26.24 1.05
N PHE A 899 19.15 26.62 2.25
CA PHE A 899 20.40 27.34 2.39
C PHE A 899 21.61 26.50 1.98
N VAL A 900 21.67 25.23 2.41
CA VAL A 900 22.77 24.31 2.05
C VAL A 900 22.76 24.03 0.55
N HIS A 901 21.59 23.80 -0.06
CA HIS A 901 21.46 23.67 -1.52
C HIS A 901 22.05 24.90 -2.25
N LYS A 902 21.70 26.12 -1.82
CA LYS A 902 22.26 27.37 -2.39
C LYS A 902 23.76 27.52 -2.13
N LEU A 903 24.23 27.07 -0.96
CA LEU A 903 25.63 27.09 -0.59
C LEU A 903 26.48 26.23 -1.54
N LEU A 904 26.05 24.98 -1.75
CA LEU A 904 26.73 23.99 -2.60
C LEU A 904 26.60 24.29 -4.09
N SER A 905 25.45 24.81 -4.53
CA SER A 905 25.19 25.09 -5.93
C SER A 905 25.76 26.42 -6.42
N LEU A 906 26.10 27.36 -5.53
CA LEU A 906 26.53 28.69 -5.95
C LEU A 906 27.52 29.38 -5.01
N ILE A 907 27.18 29.56 -3.73
CA ILE A 907 27.91 30.49 -2.84
C ILE A 907 29.36 30.05 -2.65
N ILE A 908 29.61 28.76 -2.39
CA ILE A 908 30.98 28.27 -2.15
C ILE A 908 31.89 28.53 -3.35
N TRP A 909 31.36 28.38 -4.56
CA TRP A 909 32.11 28.56 -5.81
C TRP A 909 32.44 30.04 -6.07
N ILE A 910 31.52 30.95 -5.77
CA ILE A 910 31.78 32.39 -5.85
C ILE A 910 32.86 32.78 -4.84
N VAL A 911 32.76 32.28 -3.60
CA VAL A 911 33.75 32.57 -2.55
C VAL A 911 35.13 32.04 -2.96
N LEU A 912 35.23 30.79 -3.43
CA LEU A 912 36.47 30.21 -3.93
C LEU A 912 37.06 30.99 -5.11
N PHE A 913 36.22 31.38 -6.07
CA PHE A 913 36.63 32.19 -7.22
C PHE A 913 37.26 33.52 -6.78
N VAL A 914 36.60 34.25 -5.88
CA VAL A 914 37.09 35.54 -5.36
C VAL A 914 38.36 35.35 -4.53
N LEU A 915 38.41 34.33 -3.66
CA LEU A 915 39.60 34.01 -2.86
C LEU A 915 40.81 33.66 -3.74
N PHE A 916 40.62 32.90 -4.81
CA PHE A 916 41.70 32.55 -5.72
C PHE A 916 42.11 33.72 -6.61
N LEU A 917 41.19 34.59 -7.04
CA LEU A 917 41.56 35.85 -7.69
C LEU A 917 42.38 36.76 -6.76
N TRP A 918 42.02 36.83 -5.49
CA TRP A 918 42.82 37.53 -4.48
C TRP A 918 44.20 36.88 -4.30
N GLY A 919 44.27 35.55 -4.25
CA GLY A 919 45.53 34.79 -4.24
C GLY A 919 46.41 35.10 -5.45
N ALA A 920 45.83 35.19 -6.64
CA ALA A 920 46.50 35.57 -7.89
C ALA A 920 46.96 37.04 -7.87
N ARG A 921 46.21 37.95 -7.24
CA ARG A 921 46.63 39.34 -7.03
C ARG A 921 47.83 39.41 -6.06
N ALA A 922 47.74 38.69 -4.94
CA ALA A 922 48.74 38.71 -3.88
C ALA A 922 50.05 38.04 -4.29
N GLY A 923 49.98 36.93 -5.05
CA GLY A 923 51.13 36.23 -5.62
C GLY A 923 52.17 35.74 -4.60
N ARG A 924 51.77 35.45 -3.35
CA ARG A 924 52.72 35.02 -2.30
C ARG A 924 52.77 33.50 -2.20
N ALA A 925 53.97 32.93 -2.29
CA ALA A 925 54.22 31.50 -2.16
C ALA A 925 53.64 30.89 -0.87
N ARG A 926 53.69 31.64 0.24
CA ARG A 926 53.12 31.21 1.53
C ARG A 926 51.61 30.91 1.46
N HIS A 927 50.82 31.69 0.72
CA HIS A 927 49.38 31.43 0.62
C HIS A 927 49.09 30.13 -0.16
N LEU A 928 49.85 29.87 -1.23
CA LEU A 928 49.76 28.61 -1.97
C LEU A 928 50.26 27.44 -1.10
N GLY A 929 51.30 27.65 -0.30
CA GLY A 929 51.81 26.69 0.66
C GLY A 929 50.75 26.26 1.68
N ILE A 930 50.03 27.21 2.29
CA ILE A 930 48.92 26.91 3.21
C ILE A 930 47.85 26.06 2.51
N LEU A 931 47.42 26.48 1.32
CA LEU A 931 46.38 25.77 0.57
C LEU A 931 46.78 24.32 0.26
N LEU A 932 47.99 24.11 -0.26
CA LEU A 932 48.48 22.76 -0.62
C LEU A 932 48.73 21.88 0.60
N THR A 933 49.20 22.45 1.72
CA THR A 933 49.35 21.70 2.97
C THR A 933 48.00 21.25 3.51
N VAL A 934 47.00 22.13 3.53
CA VAL A 934 45.65 21.78 3.98
C VAL A 934 45.02 20.72 3.07
N LEU A 935 45.05 20.93 1.74
CA LEU A 935 44.49 19.97 0.79
C LEU A 935 45.21 18.62 0.82
N GLY A 936 46.53 18.62 0.96
CA GLY A 936 47.33 17.39 1.08
C GLY A 936 47.04 16.62 2.36
N LEU A 937 46.95 17.30 3.51
CA LEU A 937 46.63 16.64 4.78
C LEU A 937 45.19 16.11 4.80
N VAL A 938 44.23 16.93 4.37
CA VAL A 938 42.81 16.53 4.29
C VAL A 938 42.64 15.37 3.31
N GLY A 939 43.27 15.42 2.14
CA GLY A 939 43.20 14.35 1.14
C GLY A 939 43.84 13.04 1.61
N ALA A 940 44.99 13.10 2.30
CA ALA A 940 45.65 11.92 2.86
C ALA A 940 44.81 11.27 3.96
N VAL A 941 44.24 12.08 4.87
CA VAL A 941 43.35 11.60 5.94
C VAL A 941 42.06 11.03 5.36
N ALA A 942 41.43 11.71 4.39
CA ALA A 942 40.22 11.22 3.73
C ALA A 942 40.49 9.90 2.99
N GLY A 943 41.61 9.77 2.29
CA GLY A 943 42.00 8.52 1.61
C GLY A 943 42.18 7.35 2.58
N LEU A 944 42.82 7.59 3.73
CA LEU A 944 43.00 6.60 4.79
C LEU A 944 41.67 6.21 5.46
N LEU A 945 40.79 7.17 5.75
CA LEU A 945 39.51 6.93 6.43
C LEU A 945 38.50 6.19 5.54
N LEU A 946 38.42 6.58 4.26
CA LEU A 946 37.48 5.98 3.33
C LEU A 946 37.94 4.56 2.91
N GLY A 947 39.25 4.31 2.86
CA GLY A 947 39.81 3.04 2.38
C GLY A 947 39.59 2.80 0.88
N ILE A 948 39.20 3.86 0.16
CA ILE A 948 38.80 3.84 -1.27
C ILE A 948 40.03 4.06 -2.19
N VAL A 949 41.20 4.41 -1.63
CA VAL A 949 42.35 4.81 -2.44
C VAL A 949 43.64 4.14 -1.98
N GLY A 950 44.33 3.50 -2.92
CA GLY A 950 45.59 2.78 -2.67
C GLY A 950 46.70 3.69 -2.12
N TRP A 951 47.74 3.08 -1.55
CA TRP A 951 48.88 3.78 -0.93
C TRP A 951 49.51 4.86 -1.82
N VAL A 952 49.43 4.73 -3.14
CA VAL A 952 49.90 5.71 -4.13
C VAL A 952 49.18 7.04 -4.00
N THR A 953 47.87 7.06 -3.74
CA THR A 953 47.10 8.31 -3.63
C THR A 953 47.31 8.98 -2.29
N VAL A 954 47.42 8.20 -1.21
CA VAL A 954 47.84 8.73 0.10
C VAL A 954 49.24 9.34 -0.02
N LEU A 955 50.17 8.67 -0.71
CA LEU A 955 51.50 9.21 -0.98
C LEU A 955 51.45 10.49 -1.81
N PHE A 956 50.61 10.56 -2.85
CA PHE A 956 50.41 11.78 -3.64
C PHE A 956 49.97 12.96 -2.76
N PHE A 957 48.98 12.75 -1.88
CA PHE A 957 48.49 13.80 -0.99
C PHE A 957 49.52 14.19 0.09
N LEU A 958 50.33 13.24 0.58
CA LEU A 958 51.46 13.53 1.46
C LEU A 958 52.56 14.31 0.74
N LEU A 959 52.85 13.99 -0.52
CA LEU A 959 53.78 14.76 -1.37
C LEU A 959 53.23 16.17 -1.65
N LEU A 960 51.92 16.31 -1.87
CA LEU A 960 51.25 17.60 -2.01
C LEU A 960 51.38 18.44 -0.73
N ALA A 961 51.18 17.81 0.43
CA ALA A 961 51.38 18.46 1.72
C ALA A 961 52.85 18.88 1.93
N GLY A 962 53.79 18.01 1.57
CA GLY A 962 55.23 18.28 1.60
C GLY A 962 55.64 19.44 0.69
N ALA A 963 55.08 19.51 -0.52
CA ALA A 963 55.25 20.64 -1.43
C ALA A 963 54.67 21.94 -0.84
N GLY A 964 53.52 21.86 -0.17
CA GLY A 964 52.95 22.98 0.57
C GLY A 964 53.86 23.48 1.70
N VAL A 965 54.41 22.57 2.51
CA VAL A 965 55.35 22.91 3.59
C VAL A 965 56.64 23.52 3.03
N TRP A 966 57.15 23.00 1.92
CA TRP A 966 58.31 23.59 1.24
C TRP A 966 58.01 25.03 0.78
N LEU A 967 56.83 25.31 0.24
CA LEU A 967 56.40 26.66 -0.14
C LEU A 967 56.19 27.60 1.06
N LEU A 968 55.87 27.06 2.24
CA LEU A 968 55.80 27.84 3.48
C LEU A 968 57.19 28.25 3.98
N LEU A 969 58.17 27.37 3.83
CA LEU A 969 59.54 27.53 4.35
C LEU A 969 60.51 28.20 3.35
N THR A 970 60.17 28.23 2.06
CA THR A 970 61.04 28.80 1.02
C THR A 970 61.09 30.33 1.10
N GLY A 971 62.30 30.88 1.01
CA GLY A 971 62.55 32.33 0.86
C GLY A 971 62.58 32.81 -0.60
N ARG A 972 62.30 31.92 -1.58
CA ARG A 972 62.39 32.23 -3.01
C ARG A 972 61.17 33.03 -3.50
N ASP A 973 61.40 33.99 -4.39
CA ASP A 973 60.32 34.71 -5.07
C ASP A 973 59.74 33.84 -6.21
N LEU A 974 58.58 33.26 -5.94
CA LEU A 974 57.80 32.44 -6.88
C LEU A 974 56.55 33.19 -7.36
N GLY A 975 56.57 34.52 -7.40
CA GLY A 975 55.39 35.34 -7.68
C GLY A 975 54.64 34.92 -8.96
N LYS A 976 55.30 34.91 -10.12
CA LYS A 976 54.65 34.57 -11.40
C LYS A 976 53.99 33.18 -11.43
N PRO A 977 54.68 32.07 -11.10
CA PRO A 977 54.06 30.75 -11.12
C PRO A 977 52.91 30.64 -10.11
N VAL A 978 53.04 31.22 -8.90
CA VAL A 978 51.97 31.25 -7.89
C VAL A 978 50.74 31.98 -8.42
N ARG A 979 50.92 33.12 -9.10
CA ARG A 979 49.83 33.88 -9.70
C ARG A 979 49.08 33.06 -10.77
N TYR A 980 49.81 32.36 -11.64
CA TYR A 980 49.19 31.52 -12.67
C TYR A 980 48.47 30.30 -12.08
N THR A 981 49.01 29.68 -11.03
CA THR A 981 48.33 28.58 -10.32
C THR A 981 47.00 29.06 -9.71
N PHE A 982 47.00 30.19 -9.00
CA PHE A 982 45.76 30.75 -8.45
C PHE A 982 44.77 31.22 -9.53
N LEU A 983 45.25 31.76 -10.65
CA LEU A 983 44.39 32.10 -11.80
C LEU A 983 43.74 30.83 -12.39
N GLY A 984 44.51 29.74 -12.50
CA GLY A 984 44.01 28.43 -12.91
C GLY A 984 42.97 27.87 -11.94
N LEU A 985 43.20 27.98 -10.63
CA LEU A 985 42.24 27.57 -9.59
C LEU A 985 40.96 28.42 -9.60
N ALA A 986 41.08 29.73 -9.86
CA ALA A 986 39.93 30.59 -10.04
C ALA A 986 39.10 30.14 -11.26
N LEU A 987 39.74 29.94 -12.42
CA LEU A 987 39.06 29.44 -13.61
C LEU A 987 38.42 28.05 -13.37
N ALA A 988 39.13 27.14 -12.70
CA ALA A 988 38.60 25.84 -12.33
C ALA A 988 37.38 25.96 -11.40
N SER A 989 37.39 26.88 -10.43
CA SER A 989 36.25 27.12 -9.54
C SER A 989 35.04 27.67 -10.28
N LEU A 990 35.24 28.51 -11.30
CA LEU A 990 34.17 29.00 -12.16
C LEU A 990 33.56 27.87 -13.00
N VAL A 991 34.39 27.04 -13.62
CA VAL A 991 33.95 25.91 -14.46
C VAL A 991 33.25 24.86 -13.61
N LEU A 992 33.91 24.37 -12.55
CA LEU A 992 33.34 23.38 -11.63
C LEU A 992 32.10 23.91 -10.92
N GLY A 993 32.10 25.18 -10.53
CA GLY A 993 30.92 25.82 -9.95
C GLY A 993 29.75 25.92 -10.92
N THR A 994 30.00 26.18 -12.21
CA THR A 994 28.96 26.15 -13.24
C THR A 994 28.41 24.74 -13.44
N LEU A 995 29.27 23.72 -13.48
CA LEU A 995 28.85 22.32 -13.60
C LEU A 995 28.05 21.85 -12.36
N ALA A 996 28.54 22.15 -11.15
CA ALA A 996 27.86 21.86 -9.90
C ALA A 996 26.51 22.57 -9.82
N ASN A 997 26.45 23.85 -10.23
CA ASN A 997 25.20 24.60 -10.30
C ASN A 997 24.21 23.94 -11.26
N ARG A 998 24.65 23.55 -12.45
CA ARG A 998 23.79 22.87 -13.44
C ARG A 998 23.27 21.54 -12.90
N PHE A 999 24.14 20.71 -12.33
CA PHE A 999 23.77 19.41 -11.78
C PHE A 999 22.78 19.55 -10.60
N LEU A 1000 23.13 20.34 -9.58
CA LEU A 1000 22.30 20.54 -8.38
C LEU A 1000 20.96 21.26 -8.67
N ASN A 1001 20.84 21.92 -9.83
CA ASN A 1001 19.59 22.52 -10.31
C ASN A 1001 18.89 21.68 -11.41
N GLY A 1002 19.29 20.42 -11.60
CA GLY A 1002 18.61 19.47 -12.49
C GLY A 1002 18.77 19.73 -13.99
N LYS A 1003 19.79 20.48 -14.41
CA LYS A 1003 20.07 20.84 -15.83
C LYS A 1003 21.19 19.99 -16.44
N GLY A 1004 21.31 18.73 -16.03
CA GLY A 1004 22.41 17.83 -16.35
C GLY A 1004 21.94 16.39 -16.62
N SER A 1005 22.82 15.43 -16.32
CA SER A 1005 22.49 14.00 -16.37
C SER A 1005 21.65 13.58 -15.17
N ASP A 1006 20.97 12.45 -15.32
CA ASP A 1006 20.30 11.77 -14.22
C ASP A 1006 21.29 11.38 -13.13
N LEU A 1007 20.80 11.23 -11.90
CA LEU A 1007 21.59 10.73 -10.78
C LEU A 1007 21.43 9.21 -10.72
N GLU A 1008 22.53 8.50 -10.92
CA GLU A 1008 22.59 7.03 -10.81
C GLU A 1008 23.46 6.64 -9.61
N ILE A 1009 22.91 5.86 -8.68
CA ILE A 1009 23.62 5.31 -7.52
C ILE A 1009 23.67 3.79 -7.65
N GLY A 1010 24.86 3.24 -7.89
CA GLY A 1010 25.09 1.82 -8.13
C GLY A 1010 26.50 1.53 -8.69
N PRO A 1011 26.74 0.32 -9.22
CA PRO A 1011 25.77 -0.76 -9.40
C PRO A 1011 25.42 -1.47 -8.08
N ILE A 1012 24.15 -1.82 -7.92
CA ILE A 1012 23.68 -2.80 -6.94
C ILE A 1012 23.72 -4.16 -7.64
N PRO A 1013 24.55 -5.12 -7.16
CA PRO A 1013 24.74 -6.38 -7.86
C PRO A 1013 23.46 -7.19 -8.01
N LYS A 1014 23.42 -8.02 -9.06
CA LYS A 1014 22.45 -9.10 -9.19
C LYS A 1014 22.53 -10.02 -7.98
N GLY A 1015 21.40 -10.56 -7.56
CA GLY A 1015 21.29 -11.43 -6.41
C GLY A 1015 21.06 -10.68 -5.10
N THR A 1016 21.07 -9.34 -5.09
CA THR A 1016 20.82 -8.56 -3.88
C THR A 1016 19.35 -8.68 -3.46
N PRO A 1017 19.03 -9.13 -2.23
CA PRO A 1017 17.65 -9.11 -1.72
C PRO A 1017 17.12 -7.69 -1.68
N VAL A 1018 15.94 -7.46 -2.23
CA VAL A 1018 15.35 -6.11 -2.30
C VAL A 1018 15.10 -5.54 -0.89
N SER A 1019 14.55 -6.36 0.00
CA SER A 1019 14.26 -5.98 1.38
C SER A 1019 15.51 -5.68 2.22
N LEU A 1020 16.71 -6.08 1.78
CA LEU A 1020 17.96 -5.71 2.48
C LEU A 1020 18.20 -4.20 2.45
N LEU A 1021 17.78 -3.52 1.38
CA LEU A 1021 17.88 -2.07 1.24
C LEU A 1021 16.58 -1.38 1.67
N MET A 1022 15.43 -1.97 1.37
CA MET A 1022 14.12 -1.34 1.65
C MET A 1022 13.69 -1.43 3.13
N ASN A 1023 14.31 -2.30 3.92
CA ASN A 1023 14.04 -2.40 5.36
C ASN A 1023 15.02 -1.58 6.23
N MET A 1024 15.83 -0.69 5.65
CA MET A 1024 16.79 0.11 6.44
C MET A 1024 16.09 1.04 7.43
N ASP A 1025 16.44 0.93 8.70
CA ASP A 1025 15.80 1.70 9.77
C ASP A 1025 16.50 3.04 10.00
N PRO A 1026 15.89 4.19 9.64
CA PRO A 1026 16.48 5.51 9.89
C PRO A 1026 16.66 5.82 11.39
N GLU A 1027 15.97 5.10 12.28
CA GLU A 1027 16.07 5.30 13.72
C GLU A 1027 17.35 4.68 14.33
N LYS A 1028 17.95 3.69 13.65
CA LYS A 1028 19.22 3.06 14.04
C LYS A 1028 20.45 3.91 13.68
N LYS A 1029 20.50 5.13 14.24
CA LYS A 1029 21.51 6.16 13.92
C LYS A 1029 22.96 5.72 14.16
N ASP A 1030 23.19 4.78 15.05
CA ASP A 1030 24.52 4.19 15.33
C ASP A 1030 24.94 3.13 14.30
N LYS A 1031 23.99 2.53 13.58
CA LYS A 1031 24.21 1.47 12.59
C LYS A 1031 24.23 1.98 11.15
N LEU A 1032 23.42 2.99 10.82
CA LEU A 1032 23.31 3.54 9.47
C LEU A 1032 24.65 4.00 8.86
N PRO A 1033 25.56 4.68 9.59
CA PRO A 1033 26.84 5.09 9.00
C PRO A 1033 27.68 3.92 8.51
N ALA A 1034 27.66 2.79 9.25
CA ALA A 1034 28.37 1.58 8.85
C ALA A 1034 27.70 0.92 7.63
N ALA A 1035 26.37 0.90 7.58
CA ALA A 1035 25.60 0.38 6.45
C ALA A 1035 25.88 1.17 5.15
N VAL A 1036 25.80 2.51 5.21
CA VAL A 1036 26.09 3.38 4.06
C VAL A 1036 27.55 3.25 3.63
N LEU A 1037 28.49 3.23 4.56
CA LEU A 1037 29.91 3.05 4.23
C LEU A 1037 30.19 1.69 3.61
N GLY A 1038 29.54 0.63 4.13
CA GLY A 1038 29.61 -0.72 3.57
C GLY A 1038 29.10 -0.77 2.14
N LEU A 1039 27.96 -0.12 1.87
CA LEU A 1039 27.38 0.00 0.54
C LEU A 1039 28.31 0.73 -0.43
N VAL A 1040 28.83 1.90 -0.05
CA VAL A 1040 29.78 2.67 -0.87
C VAL A 1040 31.05 1.88 -1.15
N ARG A 1041 31.58 1.16 -0.16
CA ARG A 1041 32.77 0.31 -0.33
C ARG A 1041 32.52 -0.91 -1.20
N ALA A 1042 31.31 -1.48 -1.15
CA ALA A 1042 30.91 -2.56 -2.05
C ALA A 1042 30.83 -2.06 -3.49
N MET A 1043 30.09 -0.97 -3.73
CA MET A 1043 29.95 -0.35 -5.06
C MET A 1043 31.31 0.05 -5.65
N ALA A 1044 32.18 0.68 -4.86
CA ALA A 1044 33.51 1.09 -5.31
C ALA A 1044 34.46 -0.07 -5.60
N ALA A 1045 34.17 -1.27 -5.08
CA ALA A 1045 34.96 -2.47 -5.29
C ALA A 1045 34.38 -3.37 -6.40
N THR A 1046 33.24 -3.02 -6.99
CA THR A 1046 32.63 -3.74 -8.12
C THR A 1046 33.09 -3.10 -9.42
N GLU A 1047 33.74 -3.87 -10.29
CA GLU A 1047 34.16 -3.46 -11.64
C GLU A 1047 33.14 -3.94 -12.68
N ASP A 1048 33.05 -3.23 -13.81
CA ASP A 1048 32.01 -3.45 -14.84
C ASP A 1048 32.09 -4.84 -15.52
N ASP A 1049 33.25 -5.51 -15.48
CA ASP A 1049 33.51 -6.81 -16.10
C ASP A 1049 33.53 -7.99 -15.11
N MET A 1050 33.25 -7.75 -13.82
CA MET A 1050 33.13 -8.80 -12.81
C MET A 1050 31.93 -9.72 -13.08
N SER A 1051 32.05 -10.99 -12.70
CA SER A 1051 30.90 -11.90 -12.72
C SER A 1051 29.86 -11.52 -11.66
N ASP A 1052 28.60 -11.87 -11.90
CA ASP A 1052 27.50 -11.64 -10.96
C ASP A 1052 27.80 -12.26 -9.58
N GLU A 1053 28.38 -13.46 -9.54
CA GLU A 1053 28.80 -14.15 -8.31
C GLU A 1053 29.89 -13.40 -7.55
N GLU A 1054 30.87 -12.84 -8.26
CA GLU A 1054 31.95 -12.09 -7.63
C GLU A 1054 31.45 -10.76 -7.08
N ALA A 1055 30.66 -10.03 -7.85
CA ALA A 1055 30.04 -8.78 -7.41
C ALA A 1055 29.14 -9.00 -6.19
N TRP A 1056 28.30 -10.05 -6.20
CA TRP A 1056 27.48 -10.41 -5.05
C TRP A 1056 28.33 -10.80 -3.83
N ARG A 1057 29.39 -11.58 -4.01
CA ARG A 1057 30.29 -11.96 -2.90
C ARG A 1057 30.94 -10.74 -2.25
N ILE A 1058 31.40 -9.78 -3.05
CA ILE A 1058 31.97 -8.52 -2.56
C ILE A 1058 30.92 -7.74 -1.75
N PHE A 1059 29.69 -7.66 -2.26
CA PHE A 1059 28.58 -7.00 -1.58
C PHE A 1059 28.20 -7.70 -0.27
N GLN A 1060 28.11 -9.02 -0.29
CA GLN A 1060 27.83 -9.86 0.88
C GLN A 1060 28.90 -9.71 1.95
N GLU A 1061 30.17 -9.56 1.59
CA GLU A 1061 31.27 -9.38 2.55
C GLU A 1061 31.38 -7.95 3.08
N LYS A 1062 31.19 -6.93 2.23
CA LYS A 1062 31.46 -5.52 2.56
C LYS A 1062 30.25 -4.74 3.04
N ALA A 1063 29.05 -5.07 2.59
CA ALA A 1063 27.83 -4.30 2.85
C ALA A 1063 26.78 -5.06 3.66
N ALA A 1064 26.50 -6.33 3.32
CA ALA A 1064 25.37 -7.06 3.91
C ALA A 1064 25.36 -7.15 5.45
N PRO A 1065 26.48 -7.37 6.17
CA PRO A 1065 26.46 -7.44 7.63
C PRO A 1065 25.97 -6.13 8.26
N ALA A 1066 26.49 -4.99 7.80
CA ALA A 1066 26.12 -3.68 8.33
C ALA A 1066 24.69 -3.28 7.93
N LEU A 1067 24.25 -3.66 6.73
CA LEU A 1067 22.87 -3.47 6.27
C LEU A 1067 21.87 -4.28 7.12
N ILE A 1068 22.20 -5.54 7.45
CA ILE A 1068 21.37 -6.39 8.30
C ILE A 1068 21.26 -5.81 9.72
N GLU A 1069 22.37 -5.33 10.30
CA GLU A 1069 22.33 -4.67 11.61
C GLU A 1069 21.46 -3.39 11.61
N ALA A 1070 21.50 -2.64 10.51
CA ALA A 1070 20.70 -1.44 10.30
C ALA A 1070 19.26 -1.72 9.85
N SER A 1071 18.87 -2.98 9.60
CA SER A 1071 17.53 -3.33 9.13
C SER A 1071 16.51 -3.30 10.27
N LYS A 1072 15.31 -2.77 10.00
CA LYS A 1072 14.13 -2.85 10.89
C LYS A 1072 13.59 -4.28 10.94
N CYS A 1073 13.63 -5.00 9.83
CA CYS A 1073 13.28 -6.43 9.73
C CYS A 1073 14.31 -7.16 8.85
N PRO A 1074 15.22 -7.96 9.43
CA PRO A 1074 16.20 -8.73 8.66
C PRO A 1074 15.64 -10.05 8.09
N ASP A 1075 14.34 -10.31 8.25
CA ASP A 1075 13.68 -11.48 7.66
C ASP A 1075 13.27 -11.24 6.20
N PHE A 1076 14.07 -11.78 5.27
CA PHE A 1076 13.88 -11.61 3.82
C PHE A 1076 13.17 -12.78 3.13
N VAL A 1077 12.86 -13.87 3.85
CA VAL A 1077 12.24 -15.06 3.24
C VAL A 1077 10.73 -14.85 3.21
N LEU A 1078 10.20 -14.61 2.01
CA LEU A 1078 8.79 -14.34 1.74
C LEU A 1078 7.93 -15.60 1.85
N ASP A 1079 8.45 -16.72 1.37
CA ASP A 1079 7.81 -18.03 1.48
C ASP A 1079 8.77 -19.06 2.06
N ARG A 1080 8.53 -19.43 3.33
CA ARG A 1080 9.04 -20.65 3.98
C ARG A 1080 7.92 -21.63 4.33
N GLY A 1081 6.68 -21.29 4.01
CA GLY A 1081 5.47 -21.88 4.57
C GLY A 1081 5.20 -21.54 6.04
N HIS A 1082 4.31 -22.31 6.66
CA HIS A 1082 4.15 -22.40 8.10
C HIS A 1082 4.24 -23.87 8.52
N TRP A 1083 4.54 -24.12 9.78
CA TRP A 1083 4.81 -25.47 10.25
C TRP A 1083 3.57 -26.24 10.75
N PHE A 1084 2.42 -25.58 10.85
CA PHE A 1084 1.17 -26.21 11.24
C PHE A 1084 0.71 -27.23 10.19
N GLY A 1085 0.25 -28.40 10.63
CA GLY A 1085 -0.29 -29.44 9.74
C GLY A 1085 0.75 -30.35 9.06
N GLU A 1086 2.05 -30.09 9.21
CA GLU A 1086 3.10 -30.91 8.57
C GLU A 1086 3.11 -32.37 9.06
N GLU A 1087 2.81 -32.57 10.34
CA GLU A 1087 2.75 -33.88 11.02
C GLU A 1087 1.48 -34.69 10.69
N LEU A 1088 0.53 -34.12 9.95
CA LEU A 1088 -0.64 -34.88 9.48
C LEU A 1088 -0.16 -35.97 8.52
N THR A 1089 -0.81 -37.14 8.61
CA THR A 1089 -0.61 -38.20 7.61
C THR A 1089 -1.11 -37.75 6.24
N ASP A 1090 -0.61 -38.37 5.17
CA ASP A 1090 -1.04 -38.03 3.80
C ASP A 1090 -2.57 -38.19 3.63
N GLY A 1091 -3.17 -39.19 4.28
CA GLY A 1091 -4.63 -39.38 4.30
C GLY A 1091 -5.36 -38.24 5.01
N GLU A 1092 -4.90 -37.83 6.20
CA GLU A 1092 -5.49 -36.70 6.93
C GLU A 1092 -5.35 -35.38 6.16
N LYS A 1093 -4.26 -35.19 5.41
CA LYS A 1093 -4.05 -34.02 4.55
C LYS A 1093 -5.07 -34.00 3.42
N GLU A 1094 -5.28 -35.11 2.74
CA GLU A 1094 -6.29 -35.20 1.66
C GLU A 1094 -7.72 -35.06 2.19
N ASP A 1095 -8.03 -35.63 3.35
CA ASP A 1095 -9.32 -35.45 4.02
C ASP A 1095 -9.54 -33.97 4.40
N LEU A 1096 -8.55 -33.33 5.03
CA LEU A 1096 -8.61 -31.90 5.37
C LEU A 1096 -8.79 -31.03 4.12
N LYS A 1097 -8.05 -31.30 3.03
CA LYS A 1097 -8.23 -30.61 1.74
C LYS A 1097 -9.65 -30.75 1.23
N ALA A 1098 -10.23 -31.96 1.28
CA ALA A 1098 -11.60 -32.19 0.86
C ALA A 1098 -12.61 -31.36 1.68
N PHE A 1099 -12.41 -31.22 2.99
CA PHE A 1099 -13.21 -30.32 3.83
C PHE A 1099 -13.00 -28.84 3.48
N LEU A 1100 -11.76 -28.38 3.33
CA LEU A 1100 -11.43 -26.99 3.01
C LEU A 1100 -12.05 -26.52 1.67
N ARG A 1101 -12.22 -27.42 0.69
CA ARG A 1101 -12.92 -27.13 -0.57
C ARG A 1101 -14.40 -26.78 -0.39
N THR A 1102 -15.00 -27.17 0.74
CA THR A 1102 -16.41 -26.89 1.04
C THR A 1102 -16.64 -25.50 1.67
N LEU A 1103 -15.56 -24.82 2.09
CA LEU A 1103 -15.58 -23.59 2.87
C LEU A 1103 -15.70 -22.29 2.03
#